data_AF-A0A1C1C8T3-F1
#
_entry.id   AF-A0A1C1C8T3-F1
#
_cell.length_a   1.000
_cell.length_b   1.000
_cell.length_c   1.000
_cell.angle_alpha   90.00
_cell.angle_beta   90.00
_cell.angle_gamma   90.00
#
_symmetry.space_group_name_H-M   'P 1'
#
loop_
_entity.id
_entity.type
_entity.pdbx_description
1 polymer ?
#
loop_
_entity_poly.entity_id
_entity_poly.type
_entity_poly.pdbx_seq_one_letter_code
_entity_poly.pdbx_strand_id
1 'polypeptide(L)'
;MSVQRFDVWASKHVEHCQLHMLKDAVIGVDASYYLNLRLNGNNEEPLKHALGGQPFTFKRTIEEDITFLRQNGITLIFVFDGLDYVNKNLRTSQLAASRRVQDDAWHAYLNGDSKRTVADFGKATYDVDTTARGLQKLLAENNVEYMVAPYSATAQLSYLLALEDQFIDAVMGSTECFLFGMDRVVTDFNRNDSTLSLVSRATCEGILKADRDLLRDAQILLGTSFTPTFPILEAMATTKSTGVVDAIAMLKGFGNSVIQLCNYHRENAQVQNLKYADRYKKAIMTIRHHVVMDKTGVVAPLHFDEAPGDVHEFVGQRLPEELFFYLSKGMLAPEIPNWLTSGEVVLSLPGGVLDSEPYRRLVIELLNPFRSEALKILAESLHYYYQSRVIKVTPWVNQDTSNLTIEIRYVPAMKQKLAQWKVRGAQIESIVGKGEDASLFLPCLRSLKDAAFAKETITKDKVEHPALRTADEVVANAIFRYLQVRGYVDDQHNLTTWGKALAAALEVADEEYTIVGIEMLRMGLFTGNFASGDAVSKTDKDHDRKVNTNLISKIACLSRIQHKSMGFVGPLDRQLLTFAWKITAVRTTLRDLLETILTSMFLNGDVDREREDWITLMQKLPFASDNGSGNGIAVKTYLDAVNEEPEVTEALKASIKQQEGKYNWFAQLRGSGTLTKSLDRAWKVWDALYAATLVPGTEVKEAKLFSEVNEWLSPRR
;
A
#
# COMPACT_ATOMS: atom_id res chain seq x y z
N MET A 1 19.14 -1.06 23.58
CA MET A 1 20.23 -1.47 22.66
C MET A 1 19.72 -2.64 21.84
N SER A 2 20.07 -2.69 20.55
CA SER A 2 19.64 -3.72 19.60
C SER A 2 20.84 -4.12 18.75
N VAL A 3 20.77 -5.28 18.10
CA VAL A 3 21.79 -5.67 17.12
C VAL A 3 21.75 -4.67 15.97
N GLN A 4 22.91 -4.08 15.65
CA GLN A 4 23.08 -3.18 14.51
C GLN A 4 23.16 -4.03 13.24
N ARG A 5 22.26 -3.76 12.28
CA ARG A 5 22.36 -4.32 10.93
C ARG A 5 23.63 -3.84 10.24
N PHE A 6 24.05 -4.59 9.23
CA PHE A 6 25.26 -4.28 8.48
C PHE A 6 25.22 -2.88 7.83
N ASP A 7 24.06 -2.44 7.34
CA ASP A 7 23.88 -1.09 6.74
C ASP A 7 24.30 0.05 7.67
N VAL A 8 24.07 -0.08 8.98
CA VAL A 8 24.42 0.94 9.98
C VAL A 8 25.92 1.06 10.18
N TRP A 9 26.65 -0.05 10.01
CA TRP A 9 28.10 -0.05 10.04
C TRP A 9 28.66 0.46 8.71
N ALA A 10 28.11 -0.03 7.59
CA ALA A 10 28.55 0.32 6.24
C ALA A 10 28.37 1.80 5.91
N SER A 11 27.33 2.46 6.45
CA SER A 11 27.09 3.89 6.25
C SER A 11 28.20 4.82 6.80
N LYS A 12 29.13 4.28 7.61
CA LYS A 12 30.31 5.01 8.11
C LYS A 12 31.51 4.94 7.17
N HIS A 13 31.41 4.12 6.12
CA HIS A 13 32.49 3.84 5.16
C HIS A 13 32.03 4.14 3.73
N VAL A 14 31.26 5.22 3.59
CA VAL A 14 30.71 5.70 2.32
C VAL A 14 31.80 6.43 1.53
N GLU A 15 31.90 6.09 0.26
CA GLU A 15 32.68 6.78 -0.75
C GLU A 15 31.76 7.77 -1.50
N HIS A 16 32.32 8.84 -2.05
CA HIS A 16 31.56 9.83 -2.82
C HIS A 16 32.06 9.87 -4.27
N CYS A 17 31.13 9.75 -5.22
CA CYS A 17 31.37 9.93 -6.65
C CYS A 17 30.68 11.21 -7.13
N GLN A 18 31.32 11.98 -8.00
CA GLN A 18 30.72 13.18 -8.57
C GLN A 18 29.69 12.82 -9.64
N LEU A 19 28.49 13.40 -9.61
CA LEU A 19 27.40 13.03 -10.54
C LEU A 19 27.75 13.28 -12.01
N HIS A 20 28.56 14.29 -12.31
CA HIS A 20 28.98 14.56 -13.70
C HIS A 20 29.80 13.42 -14.33
N MET A 21 30.40 12.54 -13.51
CA MET A 21 31.12 11.35 -13.96
C MET A 21 30.17 10.22 -14.38
N LEU A 22 28.88 10.34 -14.04
CA LEU A 22 27.82 9.38 -14.32
C LEU A 22 26.87 9.88 -15.41
N LYS A 23 27.34 10.81 -16.25
CA LYS A 23 26.55 11.28 -17.38
C LYS A 23 26.22 10.09 -18.29
N ASP A 24 24.97 9.99 -18.68
CA ASP A 24 24.39 8.93 -19.51
C ASP A 24 24.31 7.56 -18.82
N ALA A 25 24.58 7.50 -17.50
CA ALA A 25 24.46 6.27 -16.73
C ALA A 25 22.99 5.92 -16.40
N VAL A 26 22.71 4.62 -16.35
CA VAL A 26 21.43 4.05 -15.93
C VAL A 26 21.56 3.44 -14.55
N ILE A 27 20.80 3.94 -13.58
CA ILE A 27 20.78 3.43 -12.22
C ILE A 27 19.51 2.62 -12.00
N GLY A 28 19.68 1.33 -11.70
CA GLY A 28 18.60 0.48 -11.20
C GLY A 28 18.32 0.79 -9.73
N VAL A 29 17.07 1.09 -9.38
CA VAL A 29 16.67 1.54 -8.05
C VAL A 29 15.77 0.51 -7.39
N ASP A 30 16.18 -0.02 -6.24
CA ASP A 30 15.30 -0.79 -5.37
C ASP A 30 14.24 0.17 -4.78
N ALA A 31 12.99 -0.01 -5.21
CA ALA A 31 11.91 0.92 -4.91
C ALA A 31 11.60 0.97 -3.41
N SER A 32 11.64 -0.16 -2.71
CA SER A 32 11.39 -0.21 -1.26
C SER A 32 12.53 0.47 -0.49
N TYR A 33 13.77 0.28 -0.91
CA TYR A 33 14.91 0.98 -0.32
C TYR A 33 14.79 2.50 -0.52
N TYR A 34 14.51 2.95 -1.74
CA TYR A 34 14.33 4.36 -2.05
C TYR A 34 13.21 5.00 -1.22
N LEU A 35 12.05 4.34 -1.13
CA LEU A 35 10.95 4.80 -0.31
C LEU A 35 11.34 4.89 1.17
N ASN A 36 12.04 3.88 1.69
CA ASN A 36 12.49 3.89 3.07
C ASN A 36 13.46 5.04 3.33
N LEU A 37 14.37 5.32 2.39
CA LEU A 37 15.32 6.43 2.50
C LEU A 37 14.60 7.79 2.52
N ARG A 38 13.64 8.02 1.61
CA ARG A 38 12.93 9.30 1.49
C ARG A 38 11.82 9.50 2.53
N LEU A 39 11.22 8.42 3.02
CA LEU A 39 10.15 8.49 4.02
C LEU A 39 10.67 8.39 5.45
N ASN A 40 11.71 7.58 5.71
CA ASN A 40 12.19 7.30 7.06
C ASN A 40 13.60 7.84 7.34
N GLY A 41 14.34 8.28 6.32
CA GLY A 41 15.69 8.83 6.47
C GLY A 41 15.72 10.31 6.86
N ASN A 42 14.67 11.07 6.54
CA ASN A 42 14.54 12.49 6.91
C ASN A 42 13.29 12.74 7.77
N ASN A 43 13.41 13.65 8.73
CA ASN A 43 12.30 14.04 9.60
C ASN A 43 11.58 15.28 9.07
N GLU A 44 11.42 15.36 7.74
CA GLU A 44 10.76 16.52 7.10
C GLU A 44 9.27 16.60 7.47
N GLU A 45 8.62 15.44 7.64
CA GLU A 45 7.23 15.32 8.05
C GLU A 45 7.12 14.36 9.26
N PRO A 46 7.43 14.83 10.48
CA PRO A 46 7.48 13.97 11.67
C PRO A 46 6.09 13.44 12.06
N LEU A 47 5.02 14.17 11.73
CA LEU A 47 3.65 13.83 12.11
C LEU A 47 2.89 12.99 11.07
N LYS A 48 3.55 12.50 10.00
CA LYS A 48 2.92 11.64 8.97
C LYS A 48 2.20 10.43 9.57
N HIS A 49 2.75 9.85 10.65
CA HIS A 49 2.15 8.72 11.38
C HIS A 49 0.87 9.08 12.12
N ALA A 50 0.78 10.31 12.63
CA ALA A 50 -0.39 10.77 13.38
C ALA A 50 -1.57 11.08 12.47
N LEU A 51 -1.32 11.32 11.18
CA LEU A 51 -2.37 11.61 10.19
C LEU A 51 -2.75 10.39 9.36
N GLY A 52 -1.80 9.49 9.09
CA GLY A 52 -1.97 8.43 8.10
C GLY A 52 -2.06 8.99 6.68
N GLY A 53 -2.36 8.12 5.73
CA GLY A 53 -2.36 8.48 4.32
C GLY A 53 -0.96 8.80 3.77
N GLN A 54 -0.92 9.20 2.50
CA GLN A 54 0.34 9.54 1.84
C GLN A 54 0.90 10.86 2.42
N PRO A 55 2.19 10.94 2.77
CA PRO A 55 2.80 12.18 3.28
C PRO A 55 2.64 13.36 2.30
N PHE A 56 2.52 14.58 2.81
CA PHE A 56 2.32 15.78 1.99
C PHE A 56 3.55 16.15 1.16
N THR A 57 4.73 15.83 1.66
CA THR A 57 6.01 16.08 0.99
C THR A 57 6.31 15.07 -0.13
N PHE A 58 5.65 13.90 -0.12
CA PHE A 58 5.97 12.74 -0.95
C PHE A 58 6.12 13.04 -2.44
N LYS A 59 5.09 13.65 -3.05
CA LYS A 59 5.07 13.96 -4.49
C LYS A 59 6.23 14.89 -4.87
N ARG A 60 6.36 16.02 -4.15
CA ARG A 60 7.41 17.01 -4.39
C ARG A 60 8.80 16.39 -4.25
N THR A 61 9.04 15.63 -3.19
CA THR A 61 10.36 15.02 -2.94
C THR A 61 10.78 14.10 -4.09
N ILE A 62 9.85 13.28 -4.60
CA ILE A 62 10.10 12.37 -5.72
C ILE A 62 10.33 13.13 -7.03
N GLU A 63 9.50 14.12 -7.34
CA GLU A 63 9.64 14.91 -8.57
C GLU A 63 10.96 15.69 -8.59
N GLU A 64 11.36 16.27 -7.44
CA GLU A 64 12.64 16.95 -7.31
C GLU A 64 13.82 15.99 -7.48
N ASP A 65 13.76 14.78 -6.92
CA ASP A 65 14.79 13.75 -7.08
C ASP A 65 14.95 13.31 -8.53
N ILE A 66 13.83 12.99 -9.20
CA ILE A 66 13.81 12.60 -10.62
C ILE A 66 14.38 13.74 -11.48
N THR A 67 13.92 14.96 -11.25
CA THR A 67 14.37 16.14 -12.00
C THR A 67 15.86 16.38 -11.80
N PHE A 68 16.35 16.29 -10.57
CA PHE A 68 17.75 16.48 -10.24
C PHE A 68 18.67 15.46 -10.93
N LEU A 69 18.33 14.18 -10.86
CA LEU A 69 19.13 13.13 -11.50
C LEU A 69 19.09 13.23 -13.03
N ARG A 70 17.91 13.50 -13.60
CA ARG A 70 17.76 13.71 -15.05
C ARG A 70 18.57 14.91 -15.55
N GLN A 71 18.62 16.01 -14.79
CA GLN A 71 19.44 17.19 -15.11
C GLN A 71 20.94 16.88 -15.12
N ASN A 72 21.38 15.87 -14.38
CA ASN A 72 22.76 15.37 -14.40
C ASN A 72 22.99 14.28 -15.46
N GLY A 73 22.02 14.03 -16.34
CA GLY A 73 22.10 13.03 -17.40
C GLY A 73 22.00 11.59 -16.90
N ILE A 74 21.41 11.36 -15.72
CA ILE A 74 21.23 10.01 -15.15
C ILE A 74 19.81 9.53 -15.42
N THR A 75 19.70 8.31 -15.94
CA THR A 75 18.42 7.61 -16.12
C THR A 75 18.16 6.70 -14.92
N LEU A 76 16.91 6.62 -14.48
CA LEU A 76 16.50 5.74 -13.38
C LEU A 76 15.56 4.66 -13.90
N ILE A 77 15.74 3.44 -13.41
CA ILE A 77 14.80 2.33 -13.60
C ILE A 77 14.43 1.77 -12.24
N PHE A 78 13.16 1.86 -11.85
CA PHE A 78 12.71 1.36 -10.56
C PHE A 78 12.32 -0.11 -10.62
N VAL A 79 12.77 -0.90 -9.65
CA VAL A 79 12.36 -2.29 -9.48
C VAL A 79 11.66 -2.44 -8.14
N PHE A 80 10.42 -2.90 -8.18
CA PHE A 80 9.60 -3.19 -6.99
C PHE A 80 9.70 -4.67 -6.60
N ASP A 81 9.58 -4.96 -5.31
CA ASP A 81 9.37 -6.34 -4.85
C ASP A 81 8.02 -6.86 -5.36
N GLY A 82 8.01 -8.13 -5.77
CA GLY A 82 6.81 -8.87 -6.15
C GLY A 82 6.34 -9.80 -5.05
N LEU A 83 6.24 -11.08 -5.39
CA LEU A 83 5.71 -12.10 -4.49
C LEU A 83 6.64 -12.35 -3.30
N ASP A 84 6.04 -12.91 -2.25
CA ASP A 84 6.78 -13.40 -1.10
C ASP A 84 7.38 -14.77 -1.42
N TYR A 85 8.67 -14.93 -1.12
CA TYR A 85 9.36 -16.22 -1.17
C TYR A 85 9.31 -16.90 0.20
N VAL A 86 9.62 -18.19 0.24
CA VAL A 86 9.54 -18.98 1.48
C VAL A 86 10.51 -18.42 2.53
N ASN A 87 10.03 -18.27 3.76
CA ASN A 87 10.76 -17.66 4.87
C ASN A 87 11.15 -16.18 4.68
N LYS A 88 10.54 -15.45 3.73
CA LYS A 88 10.69 -13.99 3.68
C LYS A 88 10.39 -13.44 5.06
N ASN A 89 11.39 -12.79 5.65
CA ASN A 89 11.32 -12.27 7.00
C ASN A 89 10.37 -11.08 6.97
N LEU A 90 9.11 -11.33 7.32
CA LEU A 90 8.09 -10.30 7.38
C LEU A 90 8.61 -9.18 8.29
N ARG A 91 8.47 -7.91 7.85
CA ARG A 91 8.89 -6.71 8.59
C ARG A 91 8.15 -6.51 9.93
N THR A 92 7.45 -7.53 10.41
CA THR A 92 6.61 -7.58 11.61
C THR A 92 7.31 -7.05 12.84
N SER A 93 8.61 -7.33 13.03
CA SER A 93 9.36 -6.84 14.20
C SER A 93 9.60 -5.33 14.15
N GLN A 94 9.95 -4.79 12.98
CA GLN A 94 10.13 -3.36 12.77
C GLN A 94 8.81 -2.62 12.89
N LEU A 95 7.74 -3.16 12.30
CA LEU A 95 6.40 -2.61 12.44
C LEU A 95 5.94 -2.63 13.90
N ALA A 96 6.15 -3.74 14.62
CA ALA A 96 5.80 -3.83 16.04
C ALA A 96 6.57 -2.81 16.91
N ALA A 97 7.85 -2.57 16.63
CA ALA A 97 8.63 -1.53 17.31
C ALA A 97 8.11 -0.12 16.97
N SER A 98 7.82 0.15 15.69
CA SER A 98 7.22 1.41 15.23
C SER A 98 5.88 1.68 15.92
N ARG A 99 5.03 0.65 16.10
CA ARG A 99 3.76 0.80 16.83
C ARG A 99 3.95 1.26 18.26
N ARG A 100 4.89 0.67 19.00
CA ARG A 100 5.19 1.07 20.39
C ARG A 100 5.63 2.53 20.48
N VAL A 101 6.49 2.96 19.55
CA VAL A 101 6.93 4.36 19.47
C VAL A 101 5.76 5.31 19.19
N GLN A 102 4.83 4.91 18.33
CA GLN A 102 3.63 5.70 18.04
C GLN A 102 2.67 5.76 19.25
N ASP A 103 2.54 4.68 20.03
CA ASP A 103 1.77 4.69 21.27
C ASP A 103 2.38 5.65 22.31
N ASP A 104 3.71 5.64 22.48
CA ASP A 104 4.43 6.59 23.34
C ASP A 104 4.22 8.04 22.87
N ALA A 105 4.23 8.28 21.56
CA ALA A 105 3.97 9.60 20.99
C ALA A 105 2.53 10.08 21.26
N TRP A 106 1.54 9.17 21.19
CA TRP A 106 0.16 9.49 21.57
C TRP A 106 0.02 9.79 23.07
N HIS A 107 0.75 9.08 23.94
CA HIS A 107 0.79 9.40 25.36
C HIS A 107 1.40 10.79 25.63
N ALA A 108 2.47 11.15 24.93
CA ALA A 108 3.06 12.49 25.02
C ALA A 108 2.07 13.57 24.56
N TYR A 109 1.33 13.33 23.46
CA TYR A 109 0.34 14.26 22.94
C TYR A 109 -0.80 14.49 23.93
N LEU A 110 -1.35 13.42 24.51
CA LEU A 110 -2.44 13.50 25.49
C LEU A 110 -2.01 14.22 26.79
N ASN A 111 -0.72 14.18 27.13
CA ASN A 111 -0.16 14.90 28.28
C ASN A 111 0.21 16.37 27.97
N GLY A 112 -0.02 16.84 26.74
CA GLY A 112 0.29 18.20 26.31
C GLY A 112 1.77 18.47 26.00
N ASP A 113 2.62 17.42 25.92
CA ASP A 113 4.04 17.57 25.59
C ASP A 113 4.25 17.56 24.07
N SER A 114 4.05 18.71 23.43
CA SER A 114 4.16 18.85 21.98
C SER A 114 5.56 18.55 21.45
N LYS A 115 6.62 18.90 22.21
CA LYS A 115 8.02 18.67 21.78
C LYS A 115 8.32 17.18 21.72
N ARG A 116 7.97 16.45 22.78
CA ARG A 116 8.13 15.00 22.82
C ARG A 116 7.24 14.29 21.81
N THR A 117 6.01 14.77 21.61
CA THR A 117 5.10 14.22 20.59
C THR A 117 5.74 14.20 19.21
N VAL A 118 6.28 15.34 18.76
CA VAL A 118 6.93 15.47 17.45
C VAL A 118 8.19 14.59 17.38
N ALA A 119 8.99 14.58 18.45
CA ALA A 119 10.21 13.79 18.50
C ALA A 119 9.95 12.28 18.49
N ASP A 120 8.92 11.80 19.20
CA ASP A 120 8.59 10.38 19.29
C ASP A 120 7.93 9.90 17.98
N PHE A 121 6.99 10.67 17.40
CA PHE A 121 6.47 10.32 16.06
C PHE A 121 7.56 10.33 14.99
N GLY A 122 8.54 11.24 15.06
CA GLY A 122 9.69 11.27 14.15
C GLY A 122 10.67 10.09 14.30
N LYS A 123 10.49 9.21 15.29
CA LYS A 123 11.26 7.96 15.42
C LYS A 123 10.52 6.75 14.82
N ALA A 124 9.23 6.88 14.53
CA ALA A 124 8.45 5.80 13.99
C ALA A 124 8.87 5.49 12.54
N THR A 125 8.75 4.23 12.16
CA THR A 125 9.03 3.77 10.79
C THR A 125 7.72 3.73 10.01
N TYR A 126 7.73 4.36 8.84
CA TYR A 126 6.61 4.42 7.91
C TYR A 126 6.60 3.16 7.04
N ASP A 127 5.40 2.60 6.85
CA ASP A 127 5.21 1.41 6.05
C ASP A 127 5.22 1.76 4.55
N VAL A 128 6.34 1.49 3.90
CA VAL A 128 6.57 1.85 2.50
C VAL A 128 5.69 1.06 1.53
N ASP A 129 5.19 -0.11 1.93
CA ASP A 129 4.43 -0.98 1.03
C ASP A 129 3.08 -0.33 0.68
N THR A 130 2.50 0.42 1.61
CA THR A 130 1.28 1.25 1.39
C THR A 130 1.48 2.37 0.37
N THR A 131 2.73 2.75 0.07
CA THR A 131 3.06 3.83 -0.87
C THR A 131 3.54 3.34 -2.23
N ALA A 132 3.69 2.02 -2.43
CA ALA A 132 4.22 1.46 -3.68
C ALA A 132 3.41 1.90 -4.91
N ARG A 133 2.08 1.80 -4.85
CA ARG A 133 1.17 2.26 -5.92
C ARG A 133 1.29 3.77 -6.16
N GLY A 134 1.41 4.54 -5.09
CA GLY A 134 1.61 5.99 -5.16
C GLY A 134 2.92 6.35 -5.87
N LEU A 135 4.00 5.58 -5.61
CA LEU A 135 5.26 5.75 -6.32
C LEU A 135 5.13 5.35 -7.79
N GLN A 136 4.55 4.19 -8.11
CA GLN A 136 4.32 3.75 -9.50
C GLN A 136 3.56 4.81 -10.31
N LYS A 137 2.53 5.42 -9.69
CA LYS A 137 1.80 6.53 -10.27
C LYS A 137 2.69 7.73 -10.59
N LEU A 138 3.49 8.18 -9.62
CA LEU A 138 4.40 9.31 -9.83
C LEU A 138 5.50 9.01 -10.86
N LEU A 139 6.02 7.79 -10.90
CA LEU A 139 7.01 7.36 -11.88
C LEU A 139 6.42 7.43 -13.29
N ALA A 140 5.21 6.89 -13.48
CA ALA A 140 4.48 6.97 -14.75
C ALA A 140 4.20 8.42 -15.17
N GLU A 141 3.68 9.26 -14.26
CA GLU A 141 3.44 10.70 -14.52
C GLU A 141 4.73 11.44 -14.94
N ASN A 142 5.89 10.96 -14.49
CA ASN A 142 7.19 11.57 -14.78
C ASN A 142 7.98 10.84 -15.89
N ASN A 143 7.37 9.90 -16.61
CA ASN A 143 8.02 9.07 -17.65
C ASN A 143 9.30 8.39 -17.13
N VAL A 144 9.22 7.80 -15.94
CA VAL A 144 10.27 6.95 -15.36
C VAL A 144 9.85 5.50 -15.45
N GLU A 145 10.72 4.68 -16.02
CA GLU A 145 10.47 3.25 -16.20
C GLU A 145 10.49 2.52 -14.85
N TYR A 146 9.61 1.54 -14.74
CA TYR A 146 9.63 0.63 -13.62
C TYR A 146 9.17 -0.77 -14.02
N MET A 147 9.56 -1.75 -13.20
CA MET A 147 9.01 -3.09 -13.23
C MET A 147 8.79 -3.62 -11.81
N VAL A 148 7.93 -4.63 -11.68
CA VAL A 148 7.84 -5.44 -10.48
C VAL A 148 8.61 -6.74 -10.70
N ALA A 149 9.58 -7.03 -9.84
CA ALA A 149 10.30 -8.30 -9.88
C ALA A 149 9.34 -9.47 -9.58
N PRO A 150 9.63 -10.71 -10.02
CA PRO A 150 8.82 -11.86 -9.62
C PRO A 150 8.75 -12.03 -8.09
N TYR A 151 9.87 -11.76 -7.41
CA TYR A 151 10.00 -11.85 -5.97
C TYR A 151 10.80 -10.67 -5.40
N SER A 152 12.14 -10.72 -5.42
CA SER A 152 12.99 -9.68 -4.82
C SER A 152 13.49 -8.69 -5.86
N ALA A 153 13.30 -7.39 -5.60
CA ALA A 153 13.86 -6.31 -6.39
C ALA A 153 15.39 -6.37 -6.43
N THR A 154 16.02 -6.59 -5.28
CA THR A 154 17.49 -6.74 -5.18
C THR A 154 18.02 -7.86 -6.07
N ALA A 155 17.35 -9.02 -6.09
CA ALA A 155 17.74 -10.13 -6.95
C ALA A 155 17.57 -9.79 -8.44
N GLN A 156 16.44 -9.18 -8.81
CA GLN A 156 16.19 -8.77 -10.19
C GLN A 156 17.23 -7.73 -10.66
N LEU A 157 17.57 -6.76 -9.81
CA LEU A 157 18.61 -5.77 -10.07
C LEU A 157 19.99 -6.43 -10.25
N SER A 158 20.28 -7.51 -9.51
CA SER A 158 21.55 -8.24 -9.67
C SER A 158 21.66 -8.91 -11.03
N TYR A 159 20.54 -9.46 -11.51
CA TYR A 159 20.45 -10.03 -12.85
C TYR A 159 20.63 -8.95 -13.92
N LEU A 160 19.92 -7.82 -13.80
CA LEU A 160 20.00 -6.73 -14.76
C LEU A 160 21.41 -6.10 -14.84
N LEU A 161 22.10 -5.99 -13.71
CA LEU A 161 23.49 -5.50 -13.65
C LEU A 161 24.48 -6.47 -14.29
N ALA A 162 24.21 -7.78 -14.21
CA ALA A 162 25.10 -8.82 -14.72
C ALA A 162 24.93 -9.09 -16.23
N LEU A 163 23.93 -8.48 -16.87
CA LEU A 163 23.68 -8.66 -18.29
C LEU A 163 24.84 -8.11 -19.16
N GLU A 164 25.22 -8.88 -20.19
CA GLU A 164 26.30 -8.51 -21.12
C GLU A 164 26.00 -7.24 -21.93
N ASP A 165 24.71 -6.96 -22.20
CA ASP A 165 24.25 -5.76 -22.89
C ASP A 165 24.18 -4.52 -21.98
N GLN A 166 24.65 -4.62 -20.73
CA GLN A 166 24.72 -3.54 -19.74
C GLN A 166 23.41 -2.78 -19.58
N PHE A 167 22.36 -3.49 -19.19
CA PHE A 167 21.03 -2.88 -19.00
C PHE A 167 21.01 -1.77 -17.93
N ILE A 168 21.83 -1.91 -16.88
CA ILE A 168 22.08 -0.88 -15.86
C ILE A 168 23.57 -0.82 -15.51
N ASP A 169 24.04 0.36 -15.09
CA ASP A 169 25.44 0.61 -14.71
C ASP A 169 25.69 0.50 -13.21
N ALA A 170 24.67 0.79 -12.40
CA ALA A 170 24.75 0.79 -10.95
C ALA A 170 23.41 0.46 -10.30
N VAL A 171 23.47 0.00 -9.06
CA VAL A 171 22.28 -0.32 -8.25
C VAL A 171 22.20 0.58 -7.03
N MET A 172 21.07 1.25 -6.86
CA MET A 172 20.69 1.93 -5.62
C MET A 172 19.85 1.01 -4.75
N GLY A 173 20.36 0.68 -3.56
CA GLY A 173 19.74 -0.33 -2.70
C GLY A 173 20.43 -0.46 -1.35
N SER A 174 19.99 -1.47 -0.59
CA SER A 174 20.61 -1.83 0.69
C SER A 174 21.89 -2.64 0.50
N THR A 175 22.64 -2.85 1.59
CA THR A 175 23.82 -3.71 1.56
C THR A 175 23.53 -5.19 1.26
N GLU A 176 22.26 -5.62 1.27
CA GLU A 176 21.87 -6.96 0.80
C GLU A 176 22.24 -7.21 -0.67
N CYS A 177 22.48 -6.15 -1.46
CA CYS A 177 23.05 -6.23 -2.81
C CYS A 177 24.35 -7.07 -2.84
N PHE A 178 25.17 -7.01 -1.79
CA PHE A 178 26.40 -7.79 -1.70
C PHE A 178 26.16 -9.29 -1.57
N LEU A 179 25.02 -9.71 -1.01
CA LEU A 179 24.63 -11.11 -0.93
C LEU A 179 24.40 -11.70 -2.33
N PHE A 180 23.88 -10.88 -3.25
CA PHE A 180 23.70 -11.22 -4.67
C PHE A 180 24.97 -11.00 -5.51
N GLY A 181 26.10 -10.77 -4.87
CA GLY A 181 27.40 -10.72 -5.53
C GLY A 181 27.75 -9.38 -6.17
N MET A 182 26.93 -8.35 -6.03
CA MET A 182 27.29 -6.99 -6.46
C MET A 182 28.49 -6.47 -5.67
N ASP A 183 29.34 -5.65 -6.31
CA ASP A 183 30.58 -5.14 -5.71
C ASP A 183 30.45 -3.75 -5.10
N ARG A 184 29.54 -2.93 -5.64
CA ARG A 184 29.27 -1.56 -5.20
C ARG A 184 27.76 -1.34 -5.17
N VAL A 185 27.30 -0.56 -4.19
CA VAL A 185 25.90 -0.17 -4.06
C VAL A 185 25.82 1.32 -3.80
N VAL A 186 24.91 1.99 -4.51
CA VAL A 186 24.55 3.39 -4.27
C VAL A 186 23.62 3.45 -3.08
N THR A 187 24.00 4.18 -2.04
CA THR A 187 23.20 4.30 -0.82
C THR A 187 22.34 5.56 -0.80
N ASP A 188 22.81 6.65 -1.42
CA ASP A 188 22.05 7.91 -1.54
C ASP A 188 22.68 8.80 -2.63
N PHE A 189 22.03 9.91 -2.94
CA PHE A 189 22.58 11.02 -3.71
C PHE A 189 22.33 12.34 -2.98
N ASN A 190 23.30 13.22 -3.02
CA ASN A 190 23.28 14.52 -2.35
C ASN A 190 23.08 15.62 -3.40
N ARG A 191 21.96 16.34 -3.29
CA ARG A 191 21.61 17.44 -4.19
C ARG A 191 22.48 18.69 -4.01
N ASN A 192 22.98 18.93 -2.80
CA ASN A 192 23.77 20.12 -2.49
C ASN A 192 25.20 20.00 -3.05
N ASP A 193 25.80 18.83 -2.88
CA ASP A 193 27.18 18.58 -3.29
C ASP A 193 27.29 17.99 -4.70
N SER A 194 26.16 17.67 -5.33
CA SER A 194 26.10 16.97 -6.63
C SER A 194 26.93 15.68 -6.64
N THR A 195 26.83 14.91 -5.55
CA THR A 195 27.56 13.65 -5.38
C THR A 195 26.62 12.48 -5.16
N LEU A 196 27.09 11.30 -5.56
CA LEU A 196 26.48 10.03 -5.30
C LEU A 196 27.28 9.29 -4.21
N SER A 197 26.57 8.81 -3.20
CA SER A 197 27.12 8.08 -2.06
C SER A 197 27.11 6.59 -2.34
N LEU A 198 28.25 5.92 -2.20
CA LEU A 198 28.39 4.50 -2.51
C LEU A 198 29.18 3.74 -1.45
N VAL A 199 28.88 2.46 -1.30
CA VAL A 199 29.63 1.53 -0.46
C VAL A 199 30.21 0.43 -1.34
N SER A 200 31.49 0.12 -1.16
CA SER A 200 32.17 -0.99 -1.83
C SER A 200 32.32 -2.21 -0.92
N ARG A 201 31.99 -3.39 -1.43
CA ARG A 201 32.22 -4.67 -0.74
C ARG A 201 33.70 -4.87 -0.42
N ALA A 202 34.60 -4.58 -1.36
CA ALA A 202 36.04 -4.73 -1.18
C ALA A 202 36.57 -3.82 -0.05
N THR A 203 36.07 -2.59 0.04
CA THR A 203 36.39 -1.67 1.15
C THR A 203 35.92 -2.27 2.49
N CYS A 204 34.69 -2.80 2.55
CA CYS A 204 34.19 -3.47 3.76
C CYS A 204 35.02 -4.70 4.14
N GLU A 205 35.33 -5.59 3.20
CA GLU A 205 36.16 -6.80 3.38
C GLU A 205 37.56 -6.44 3.92
N GLY A 206 38.19 -5.42 3.35
CA GLY A 206 39.51 -4.94 3.77
C GLY A 206 39.52 -4.39 5.20
N ILE A 207 38.53 -3.57 5.56
CA ILE A 207 38.43 -3.00 6.91
C ILE A 207 38.12 -4.10 7.95
N LEU A 208 37.18 -4.99 7.64
CA LEU A 208 36.73 -6.04 8.57
C LEU A 208 37.69 -7.23 8.63
N LYS A 209 38.66 -7.32 7.71
CA LYS A 209 39.54 -8.48 7.52
C LYS A 209 38.72 -9.77 7.45
N ALA A 210 37.72 -9.73 6.58
CA ALA A 210 36.81 -10.83 6.29
C ALA A 210 36.78 -11.05 4.78
N ASP A 211 36.87 -12.31 4.37
CA ASP A 211 36.62 -12.68 2.98
C ASP A 211 35.12 -12.59 2.66
N ARG A 212 34.80 -12.80 1.38
CA ARG A 212 33.43 -12.70 0.86
C ARG A 212 32.44 -13.60 1.61
N ASP A 213 32.85 -14.84 1.89
CA ASP A 213 32.00 -15.84 2.55
C ASP A 213 31.76 -15.48 4.01
N LEU A 214 32.81 -15.09 4.74
CA LEU A 214 32.71 -14.67 6.13
C LEU A 214 31.88 -13.39 6.27
N LEU A 215 32.00 -12.43 5.35
CA LEU A 215 31.19 -11.22 5.36
C LEU A 215 29.72 -11.53 5.05
N ARG A 216 29.43 -12.36 4.05
CA ARG A 216 28.06 -12.84 3.74
C ARG A 216 27.44 -13.49 4.97
N ASP A 217 28.15 -14.43 5.59
CA ASP A 217 27.64 -15.18 6.72
C ASP A 217 27.41 -14.26 7.94
N ALA A 218 28.30 -13.30 8.17
CA ALA A 218 28.12 -12.28 9.20
C ALA A 218 26.87 -11.42 8.94
N GLN A 219 26.64 -10.98 7.70
CA GLN A 219 25.42 -10.24 7.34
C GLN A 219 24.16 -11.05 7.63
N ILE A 220 24.14 -12.33 7.25
CA ILE A 220 23.02 -13.25 7.51
C ILE A 220 22.77 -13.37 9.02
N LEU A 221 23.82 -13.53 9.85
CA LEU A 221 23.65 -13.60 11.31
C LEU A 221 23.10 -12.32 11.95
N LEU A 222 23.35 -11.14 11.37
CA LEU A 222 22.79 -9.87 11.86
C LEU A 222 21.30 -9.69 11.52
N GLY A 223 20.75 -10.56 10.69
CA GLY A 223 19.37 -10.52 10.23
C GLY A 223 19.22 -9.72 8.93
N THR A 224 18.57 -10.37 7.96
CA THR A 224 18.30 -9.89 6.60
C THR A 224 16.83 -10.12 6.25
N SER A 225 16.43 -9.80 5.03
CA SER A 225 15.14 -10.20 4.46
C SER A 225 14.99 -11.74 4.39
N PHE A 226 16.10 -12.49 4.37
CA PHE A 226 16.09 -13.97 4.29
C PHE A 226 16.14 -14.67 5.65
N THR A 227 16.62 -13.98 6.71
CA THR A 227 16.84 -14.60 8.03
C THR A 227 16.62 -13.62 9.18
N PRO A 228 16.07 -14.07 10.33
CA PRO A 228 16.09 -13.26 11.54
C PRO A 228 17.51 -13.16 12.10
N THR A 229 17.74 -12.18 12.97
CA THR A 229 18.98 -12.06 13.73
C THR A 229 19.26 -13.35 14.49
N PHE A 230 20.53 -13.76 14.56
CA PHE A 230 20.93 -14.93 15.32
C PHE A 230 20.67 -14.70 16.83
N PRO A 231 19.94 -15.60 17.53
CA PRO A 231 19.49 -15.36 18.90
C PRO A 231 20.58 -15.02 19.91
N ILE A 232 21.80 -15.53 19.70
CA ILE A 232 22.92 -15.27 20.60
C ILE A 232 23.41 -13.82 20.45
N LEU A 233 23.40 -13.26 19.25
CA LEU A 233 23.73 -11.85 19.03
C LEU A 233 22.66 -10.94 19.65
N GLU A 234 21.38 -11.32 19.54
CA GLU A 234 20.29 -10.59 20.23
C GLU A 234 20.47 -10.60 21.74
N ALA A 235 20.81 -11.75 22.34
CA ALA A 235 21.08 -11.85 23.76
C ALA A 235 22.26 -10.96 24.19
N MET A 236 23.34 -10.91 23.40
CA MET A 236 24.48 -10.02 23.65
C MET A 236 24.09 -8.54 23.61
N ALA A 237 23.19 -8.16 22.69
CA ALA A 237 22.75 -6.77 22.51
C ALA A 237 22.01 -6.17 23.71
N THR A 238 21.62 -6.99 24.69
CA THR A 238 21.04 -6.53 25.95
C THR A 238 22.06 -5.85 26.87
N THR A 239 23.35 -6.20 26.74
CA THR A 239 24.43 -5.72 27.63
C THR A 239 25.40 -4.76 26.95
N LYS A 240 25.61 -4.90 25.63
CA LYS A 240 26.48 -4.04 24.84
C LYS A 240 25.88 -3.75 23.46
N SER A 241 26.39 -2.74 22.77
CA SER A 241 26.11 -2.57 21.34
C SER A 241 26.75 -3.73 20.58
N THR A 242 25.95 -4.47 19.80
CA THR A 242 26.38 -5.64 19.03
C THR A 242 26.21 -5.36 17.55
N GLY A 243 27.18 -5.72 16.70
CA GLY A 243 27.10 -5.54 15.24
C GLY A 243 28.00 -6.48 14.45
N VAL A 244 28.38 -6.09 13.24
CA VAL A 244 29.13 -6.95 12.29
C VAL A 244 30.47 -7.44 12.83
N VAL A 245 31.18 -6.61 13.61
CA VAL A 245 32.46 -6.97 14.22
C VAL A 245 32.26 -8.14 15.21
N ASP A 246 31.18 -8.11 15.99
CA ASP A 246 30.83 -9.19 16.92
C ASP A 246 30.41 -10.47 16.20
N ALA A 247 29.62 -10.33 15.11
CA ALA A 247 29.22 -11.47 14.28
C ALA A 247 30.43 -12.17 13.64
N ILE A 248 31.39 -11.40 13.12
CA ILE A 248 32.64 -11.93 12.56
C ILE A 248 33.49 -12.60 13.65
N ALA A 249 33.65 -11.96 14.81
CA ALA A 249 34.41 -12.54 15.92
C ALA A 249 33.77 -13.87 16.39
N MET A 250 32.44 -13.91 16.45
CA MET A 250 31.69 -15.12 16.77
C MET A 250 31.95 -16.22 15.73
N LEU A 251 31.84 -15.92 14.44
CA LEU A 251 32.10 -16.90 13.37
C LEU A 251 33.54 -17.43 13.39
N LYS A 252 34.53 -16.57 13.62
CA LYS A 252 35.95 -16.98 13.74
C LYS A 252 36.16 -17.98 14.89
N GLY A 253 35.41 -17.85 15.98
CA GLY A 253 35.45 -18.80 17.10
C GLY A 253 34.94 -20.20 16.77
N PHE A 254 34.17 -20.36 15.68
CA PHE A 254 33.58 -21.62 15.24
C PHE A 254 33.99 -21.96 13.80
N GLY A 255 35.27 -21.73 13.48
CA GLY A 255 35.86 -22.14 12.19
C GLY A 255 35.20 -21.50 10.98
N ASN A 256 34.69 -20.27 11.10
CA ASN A 256 33.94 -19.55 10.06
C ASN A 256 32.70 -20.31 9.56
N SER A 257 32.09 -21.16 10.38
CA SER A 257 30.95 -21.97 9.97
C SER A 257 29.70 -21.66 10.79
N VAL A 258 28.67 -21.10 10.14
CA VAL A 258 27.35 -20.91 10.75
C VAL A 258 26.75 -22.24 11.23
N ILE A 259 27.02 -23.33 10.52
CA ILE A 259 26.53 -24.67 10.91
C ILE A 259 27.21 -25.15 12.20
N GLN A 260 28.53 -24.97 12.35
CA GLN A 260 29.21 -25.30 13.60
C GLN A 260 28.73 -24.43 14.76
N LEU A 261 28.53 -23.13 14.51
CA LEU A 261 27.95 -22.20 15.48
C LEU A 261 26.54 -22.64 15.93
N CYS A 262 25.67 -23.02 14.99
CA CYS A 262 24.33 -23.52 15.31
C CYS A 262 24.38 -24.83 16.11
N ASN A 263 25.28 -25.76 15.74
CA ASN A 263 25.46 -27.03 16.45
C ASN A 263 25.95 -26.83 17.88
N TYR A 264 26.85 -25.87 18.10
CA TYR A 264 27.31 -25.51 19.44
C TYR A 264 26.17 -24.96 20.30
N HIS A 265 25.31 -24.12 19.73
CA HIS A 265 24.15 -23.54 20.41
C HIS A 265 22.85 -24.34 20.26
N ARG A 266 22.91 -25.64 19.93
CA ARG A 266 21.73 -26.49 19.69
C ARG A 266 20.78 -26.60 20.87
N GLU A 267 21.29 -26.42 22.09
CA GLU A 267 20.50 -26.46 23.34
C GLU A 267 19.83 -25.11 23.66
N ASN A 268 20.13 -24.04 22.91
CA ASN A 268 19.44 -22.78 23.06
C ASN A 268 18.02 -22.87 22.47
N ALA A 269 17.01 -22.66 23.31
CA ALA A 269 15.60 -22.79 22.93
C ALA A 269 15.21 -21.91 21.73
N GLN A 270 15.72 -20.69 21.61
CA GLN A 270 15.40 -19.79 20.50
C GLN A 270 16.04 -20.27 19.19
N VAL A 271 17.28 -20.76 19.24
CA VAL A 271 17.97 -21.35 18.07
C VAL A 271 17.21 -22.58 17.58
N GLN A 272 16.74 -23.42 18.50
CA GLN A 272 15.94 -24.62 18.18
C GLN A 272 14.57 -24.26 17.59
N ASN A 273 13.84 -23.33 18.21
CA ASN A 273 12.52 -22.89 17.76
C ASN A 273 12.56 -22.30 16.35
N LEU A 274 13.61 -21.54 16.04
CA LEU A 274 13.80 -20.97 14.71
C LEU A 274 14.27 -22.02 13.68
N LYS A 275 14.76 -23.18 14.12
CA LYS A 275 15.49 -24.14 13.28
C LYS A 275 16.58 -23.40 12.47
N TYR A 276 17.39 -22.59 13.16
CA TYR A 276 18.21 -21.57 12.50
C TYR A 276 19.16 -22.13 11.43
N ALA A 277 19.76 -23.31 11.67
CA ALA A 277 20.63 -23.97 10.68
C ALA A 277 19.91 -24.31 9.37
N ASP A 278 18.63 -24.71 9.42
CA ASP A 278 17.82 -24.99 8.23
C ASP A 278 17.49 -23.69 7.49
N ARG A 279 17.08 -22.65 8.22
CA ARG A 279 16.84 -21.32 7.65
C ARG A 279 18.07 -20.74 6.98
N TYR A 280 19.24 -20.89 7.61
CA TYR A 280 20.51 -20.45 7.04
C TYR A 280 20.79 -21.14 5.70
N LYS A 281 20.66 -22.48 5.64
CA LYS A 281 20.86 -23.23 4.39
C LYS A 281 19.89 -22.77 3.30
N LYS A 282 18.61 -22.60 3.66
CA LYS A 282 17.58 -22.10 2.73
C LYS A 282 17.91 -20.70 2.25
N ALA A 283 18.35 -19.79 3.11
CA ALA A 283 18.76 -18.45 2.73
C ALA A 283 19.92 -18.47 1.71
N ILE A 284 20.94 -19.30 1.92
CA ILE A 284 22.03 -19.45 0.94
C ILE A 284 21.50 -19.94 -0.41
N MET A 285 20.60 -20.93 -0.42
CA MET A 285 20.00 -21.44 -1.67
C MET A 285 19.10 -20.41 -2.34
N THR A 286 18.27 -19.69 -1.58
CA THR A 286 17.45 -18.59 -2.08
C THR A 286 18.31 -17.51 -2.72
N ILE A 287 19.40 -17.08 -2.07
CA ILE A 287 20.28 -16.04 -2.61
C ILE A 287 20.97 -16.51 -3.92
N ARG A 288 21.47 -17.76 -3.96
CA ARG A 288 22.18 -18.29 -5.13
C ARG A 288 21.27 -18.57 -6.32
N HIS A 289 20.05 -19.05 -6.04
CA HIS A 289 19.09 -19.52 -7.04
C HIS A 289 17.78 -18.71 -7.00
N HIS A 290 17.88 -17.41 -6.69
CA HIS A 290 16.68 -16.58 -6.58
C HIS A 290 15.98 -16.52 -7.93
N VAL A 291 14.65 -16.49 -7.90
CA VAL A 291 13.87 -16.42 -9.15
C VAL A 291 13.82 -14.98 -9.64
N VAL A 292 14.20 -14.80 -10.90
CA VAL A 292 14.20 -13.54 -11.63
C VAL A 292 13.42 -13.68 -12.94
N MET A 293 13.04 -12.56 -13.52
CA MET A 293 12.52 -12.49 -14.89
C MET A 293 13.67 -12.15 -15.81
N ASP A 294 13.96 -13.04 -16.77
CA ASP A 294 15.01 -12.81 -17.75
C ASP A 294 14.59 -11.81 -18.84
N LYS A 295 15.53 -11.47 -19.73
CA LYS A 295 15.28 -10.48 -20.79
C LYS A 295 14.30 -10.95 -21.86
N THR A 296 13.99 -12.24 -21.90
CA THR A 296 12.98 -12.84 -22.78
C THR A 296 11.62 -12.96 -22.11
N GLY A 297 11.53 -12.63 -20.81
CA GLY A 297 10.31 -12.71 -20.00
C GLY A 297 10.13 -14.05 -19.29
N VAL A 298 11.08 -14.98 -19.39
CA VAL A 298 11.01 -16.27 -18.70
C VAL A 298 11.30 -16.05 -17.21
N VAL A 299 10.49 -16.69 -16.36
CA VAL A 299 10.64 -16.61 -14.90
C VAL A 299 11.31 -17.89 -14.40
N ALA A 300 12.59 -17.77 -14.06
CA ALA A 300 13.42 -18.92 -13.70
C ALA A 300 14.40 -18.61 -12.55
N PRO A 301 14.83 -19.62 -11.79
CA PRO A 301 15.93 -19.51 -10.83
C PRO A 301 17.24 -19.08 -11.50
N LEU A 302 17.99 -18.18 -10.85
CA LEU A 302 19.39 -17.94 -11.18
C LEU A 302 20.20 -19.24 -11.07
N HIS A 303 21.19 -19.41 -11.94
CA HIS A 303 22.04 -20.61 -11.99
C HIS A 303 21.20 -21.90 -11.98
N PHE A 304 20.18 -21.99 -12.83
CA PHE A 304 19.22 -23.09 -12.85
C PHE A 304 19.89 -24.47 -12.95
N ASP A 305 20.95 -24.58 -13.74
CA ASP A 305 21.69 -25.84 -13.93
C ASP A 305 22.37 -26.36 -12.65
N GLU A 306 22.61 -25.47 -11.69
CA GLU A 306 23.20 -25.79 -10.39
C GLU A 306 22.15 -25.88 -9.28
N ALA A 307 20.88 -25.59 -9.58
CA ALA A 307 19.82 -25.55 -8.59
C ALA A 307 19.45 -26.97 -8.13
N PRO A 308 19.19 -27.18 -6.83
CA PRO A 308 18.82 -28.50 -6.33
C PRO A 308 17.39 -28.86 -6.74
N GLY A 309 17.04 -30.15 -6.78
CA GLY A 309 15.72 -30.60 -7.24
C GLY A 309 14.52 -30.14 -6.39
N ASP A 310 14.78 -29.59 -5.19
CA ASP A 310 13.83 -29.13 -4.19
C ASP A 310 13.72 -27.59 -4.13
N VAL A 311 13.97 -26.87 -5.23
CA VAL A 311 13.85 -25.39 -5.34
C VAL A 311 12.58 -24.82 -4.69
N HIS A 312 11.46 -25.55 -4.79
CA HIS A 312 10.17 -25.16 -4.23
C HIS A 312 10.18 -24.99 -2.69
N GLU A 313 11.13 -25.60 -1.97
CA GLU A 313 11.28 -25.44 -0.52
C GLU A 313 11.73 -24.03 -0.10
N PHE A 314 12.34 -23.26 -1.01
CA PHE A 314 12.89 -21.95 -0.69
C PHE A 314 12.38 -20.81 -1.59
N VAL A 315 11.90 -21.13 -2.80
CA VAL A 315 11.21 -20.15 -3.67
C VAL A 315 9.71 -20.10 -3.33
N GLY A 316 9.10 -21.26 -3.14
CA GLY A 316 7.66 -21.40 -2.96
C GLY A 316 6.97 -21.97 -4.20
N GLN A 317 5.68 -21.71 -4.32
CA GLN A 317 4.87 -22.31 -5.37
C GLN A 317 4.93 -21.50 -6.66
N ARG A 318 5.06 -22.21 -7.80
CA ARG A 318 5.14 -21.58 -9.12
C ARG A 318 3.76 -21.18 -9.63
N LEU A 319 3.62 -19.92 -9.99
CA LEU A 319 2.49 -19.39 -10.75
C LEU A 319 2.81 -19.38 -12.25
N PRO A 320 1.81 -19.29 -13.14
CA PRO A 320 2.04 -19.16 -14.57
C PRO A 320 2.86 -17.92 -14.91
N GLU A 321 3.76 -18.03 -15.90
CA GLU A 321 4.61 -16.92 -16.36
C GLU A 321 3.79 -15.72 -16.84
N GLU A 322 2.64 -15.96 -17.46
CA GLU A 322 1.71 -14.90 -17.87
C GLU A 322 1.25 -14.04 -16.66
N LEU A 323 1.05 -14.65 -15.49
CA LEU A 323 0.68 -13.90 -14.29
C LEU A 323 1.86 -13.05 -13.76
N PHE A 324 3.08 -13.57 -13.83
CA PHE A 324 4.27 -12.80 -13.49
C PHE A 324 4.51 -11.65 -14.46
N PHE A 325 4.20 -11.82 -15.76
CA PHE A 325 4.25 -10.73 -16.72
C PHE A 325 3.29 -9.59 -16.32
N TYR A 326 2.04 -9.89 -15.97
CA TYR A 326 1.09 -8.90 -15.50
C TYR A 326 1.51 -8.22 -14.19
N LEU A 327 2.06 -8.99 -13.26
CA LEU A 327 2.66 -8.45 -12.05
C LEU A 327 3.81 -7.49 -12.38
N SER A 328 4.70 -7.85 -13.32
CA SER A 328 5.84 -7.03 -13.73
C SER A 328 5.45 -5.67 -14.29
N LYS A 329 4.27 -5.56 -14.91
CA LYS A 329 3.70 -4.31 -15.42
C LYS A 329 2.97 -3.48 -14.35
N GLY A 330 2.92 -3.96 -13.10
CA GLY A 330 2.20 -3.30 -12.01
C GLY A 330 0.67 -3.47 -12.08
N MET A 331 0.17 -4.44 -12.87
CA MET A 331 -1.28 -4.64 -13.04
C MET A 331 -1.96 -5.31 -11.86
N LEU A 332 -1.21 -6.12 -11.13
CA LEU A 332 -1.69 -6.86 -9.98
C LEU A 332 -0.70 -6.70 -8.83
N ALA A 333 -1.18 -6.20 -7.69
CA ALA A 333 -0.39 -6.27 -6.46
C ALA A 333 -0.12 -7.73 -6.02
N PRO A 334 1.01 -8.00 -5.36
CA PRO A 334 1.41 -9.35 -5.00
C PRO A 334 0.50 -10.00 -3.94
N GLU A 335 -0.38 -9.25 -3.28
CA GLU A 335 -1.10 -9.71 -2.09
C GLU A 335 -2.06 -10.89 -2.36
N ILE A 336 -2.94 -10.80 -3.38
CA ILE A 336 -3.85 -11.91 -3.73
C ILE A 336 -3.08 -13.17 -4.20
N PRO A 337 -2.08 -13.06 -5.10
CA PRO A 337 -1.20 -14.19 -5.42
C PRO A 337 -0.43 -14.76 -4.22
N ASN A 338 0.02 -13.92 -3.29
CA ASN A 338 0.69 -14.37 -2.06
C ASN A 338 -0.27 -15.20 -1.21
N TRP A 339 -1.52 -14.79 -1.04
CA TRP A 339 -2.52 -15.59 -0.32
C TRP A 339 -2.75 -16.94 -0.99
N LEU A 340 -2.81 -17.00 -2.33
CA LEU A 340 -2.96 -18.25 -3.07
C LEU A 340 -1.77 -19.20 -2.88
N THR A 341 -0.55 -18.66 -2.87
CA THR A 341 0.68 -19.48 -2.76
C THR A 341 0.96 -19.89 -1.32
N SER A 342 0.79 -18.99 -0.35
CA SER A 342 1.00 -19.24 1.09
C SER A 342 -0.11 -20.08 1.72
N GLY A 343 -1.36 -19.93 1.27
CA GLY A 343 -2.53 -20.53 1.93
C GLY A 343 -2.99 -19.77 3.17
N GLU A 344 -2.53 -18.54 3.38
CA GLU A 344 -2.94 -17.72 4.51
C GLU A 344 -3.08 -16.23 4.16
N VAL A 345 -4.02 -15.58 4.84
CA VAL A 345 -4.17 -14.12 4.93
C VAL A 345 -3.74 -13.72 6.34
N VAL A 346 -2.61 -13.04 6.47
CA VAL A 346 -2.13 -12.52 7.76
C VAL A 346 -2.56 -11.07 7.92
N LEU A 347 -3.47 -10.81 8.86
CA LEU A 347 -3.96 -9.45 9.11
C LEU A 347 -3.15 -8.80 10.23
N SER A 348 -2.86 -7.51 10.08
CA SER A 348 -2.12 -6.75 11.09
C SER A 348 -2.83 -5.44 11.45
N LEU A 349 -2.61 -4.97 12.69
CA LEU A 349 -3.04 -3.65 13.13
C LEU A 349 -2.04 -2.59 12.64
N PRO A 350 -2.46 -1.56 11.89
CA PRO A 350 -1.58 -0.47 11.50
C PRO A 350 -1.09 0.34 12.70
N GLY A 351 0.01 1.08 12.53
CA GLY A 351 0.57 1.91 13.58
C GLY A 351 -0.32 3.10 13.96
N GLY A 352 -0.31 3.43 15.26
CA GLY A 352 -1.04 4.59 15.82
C GLY A 352 -2.55 4.38 15.95
N VAL A 353 -3.11 3.34 15.32
CA VAL A 353 -4.54 3.00 15.37
C VAL A 353 -4.95 2.52 16.76
N LEU A 354 -6.19 2.81 17.16
CA LEU A 354 -6.81 2.19 18.33
C LEU A 354 -7.30 0.79 17.96
N ASP A 355 -6.77 -0.22 18.65
CA ASP A 355 -7.29 -1.58 18.55
C ASP A 355 -8.70 -1.63 19.15
N SER A 356 -9.70 -1.61 18.28
CA SER A 356 -11.10 -1.40 18.64
C SER A 356 -12.01 -2.39 17.94
N GLU A 357 -13.12 -2.73 18.59
CA GLU A 357 -14.06 -3.71 18.07
C GLU A 357 -14.59 -3.36 16.66
N PRO A 358 -14.98 -2.11 16.35
CA PRO A 358 -15.41 -1.79 14.98
C PRO A 358 -14.28 -1.88 13.94
N TYR A 359 -13.02 -1.68 14.33
CA TYR A 359 -11.88 -1.86 13.43
C TYR A 359 -11.59 -3.35 13.19
N ARG A 360 -11.56 -4.15 14.25
CA ARG A 360 -11.43 -5.62 14.18
C ARG A 360 -12.52 -6.23 13.31
N ARG A 361 -13.79 -5.91 13.59
CA ARG A 361 -14.93 -6.38 12.80
C ARG A 361 -14.80 -6.03 11.31
N LEU A 362 -14.37 -4.81 10.98
CA LEU A 362 -14.15 -4.44 9.58
C LEU A 362 -13.09 -5.32 8.91
N VAL A 363 -11.88 -5.34 9.47
CA VAL A 363 -10.73 -5.97 8.82
C VAL A 363 -10.85 -7.48 8.82
N ILE A 364 -11.38 -8.07 9.89
CA ILE A 364 -11.45 -9.51 10.07
C ILE A 364 -12.69 -10.10 9.40
N GLU A 365 -13.87 -9.48 9.55
CA GLU A 365 -15.14 -10.06 9.10
C GLU A 365 -15.68 -9.39 7.83
N LEU A 366 -15.90 -8.07 7.85
CA LEU A 366 -16.64 -7.38 6.78
C LEU A 366 -15.88 -7.34 5.45
N LEU A 367 -14.54 -7.35 5.48
CA LEU A 367 -13.71 -7.41 4.28
C LEU A 367 -13.45 -8.84 3.80
N ASN A 368 -13.75 -9.87 4.59
CA ASN A 368 -13.47 -11.26 4.20
C ASN A 368 -14.20 -11.73 2.92
N PRO A 369 -15.47 -11.34 2.67
CA PRO A 369 -16.13 -11.66 1.41
C PRO A 369 -15.40 -11.12 0.18
N PHE A 370 -14.80 -9.94 0.25
CA PHE A 370 -14.05 -9.34 -0.86
C PHE A 370 -12.80 -10.14 -1.18
N ARG A 371 -12.11 -10.64 -0.13
CA ARG A 371 -10.95 -11.53 -0.29
C ARG A 371 -11.36 -12.82 -0.99
N SER A 372 -12.48 -13.41 -0.57
CA SER A 372 -13.05 -14.61 -1.20
C SER A 372 -13.38 -14.38 -2.67
N GLU A 373 -14.02 -13.25 -3.00
CA GLU A 373 -14.35 -12.85 -4.37
C GLU A 373 -13.09 -12.70 -5.23
N ALA A 374 -12.09 -11.93 -4.77
CA ALA A 374 -10.83 -11.73 -5.48
C ALA A 374 -10.08 -13.06 -5.69
N LEU A 375 -9.91 -13.86 -4.63
CA LEU A 375 -9.27 -15.18 -4.71
C LEU A 375 -9.97 -16.09 -5.71
N LYS A 376 -11.31 -16.11 -5.70
CA LYS A 376 -12.10 -16.93 -6.63
C LYS A 376 -11.89 -16.48 -8.07
N ILE A 377 -12.02 -15.18 -8.35
CA ILE A 377 -11.87 -14.61 -9.69
C ILE A 377 -10.50 -14.92 -10.27
N LEU A 378 -9.43 -14.76 -9.48
CA LEU A 378 -8.08 -15.11 -9.92
C LEU A 378 -7.93 -16.61 -10.14
N ALA A 379 -8.35 -17.43 -9.18
CA ALA A 379 -8.15 -18.87 -9.21
C ALA A 379 -8.88 -19.56 -10.38
N GLU A 380 -10.05 -19.08 -10.81
CA GLU A 380 -10.80 -19.64 -11.95
C GLU A 380 -10.07 -19.53 -13.30
N SER A 381 -9.02 -18.70 -13.38
CA SER A 381 -8.13 -18.59 -14.53
C SER A 381 -6.83 -19.39 -14.37
N LEU A 382 -6.64 -20.07 -13.24
CA LEU A 382 -5.44 -20.84 -12.91
C LEU A 382 -5.72 -22.35 -12.87
N HIS A 383 -4.65 -23.14 -12.71
CA HIS A 383 -4.73 -24.60 -12.56
C HIS A 383 -5.65 -25.02 -11.40
N TYR A 384 -6.30 -26.19 -11.51
CA TYR A 384 -7.24 -26.74 -10.51
C TYR A 384 -6.68 -26.79 -9.08
N TYR A 385 -5.36 -26.95 -8.97
CA TYR A 385 -4.65 -26.84 -7.69
C TYR A 385 -4.98 -25.55 -6.95
N TYR A 386 -4.94 -24.40 -7.62
CA TYR A 386 -5.26 -23.10 -7.01
C TYR A 386 -6.77 -22.92 -6.78
N GLN A 387 -7.61 -23.52 -7.61
CA GLN A 387 -9.08 -23.47 -7.47
C GLN A 387 -9.62 -24.26 -6.26
N SER A 388 -8.82 -25.16 -5.71
CA SER A 388 -9.18 -26.01 -4.57
C SER A 388 -8.46 -25.65 -3.28
N ARG A 389 -7.77 -24.51 -3.25
CA ARG A 389 -7.05 -24.05 -2.05
C ARG A 389 -8.02 -23.69 -0.92
N VAL A 390 -7.53 -23.95 0.29
CA VAL A 390 -8.10 -23.49 1.55
C VAL A 390 -7.18 -22.43 2.10
N ILE A 391 -7.69 -21.22 2.32
CA ILE A 391 -6.92 -20.06 2.77
C ILE A 391 -7.35 -19.72 4.19
N LYS A 392 -6.41 -19.77 5.14
CA LYS A 392 -6.65 -19.45 6.55
C LYS A 392 -6.53 -17.95 6.79
N VAL A 393 -7.43 -17.38 7.59
CA VAL A 393 -7.37 -15.97 7.97
C VAL A 393 -6.81 -15.87 9.38
N THR A 394 -5.64 -15.26 9.54
CA THR A 394 -4.92 -15.16 10.82
C THR A 394 -4.82 -13.69 11.25
N PRO A 395 -5.68 -13.22 12.16
CA PRO A 395 -5.62 -11.87 12.68
C PRO A 395 -4.54 -11.69 13.75
N TRP A 396 -4.21 -10.43 14.05
CA TRP A 396 -3.28 -10.07 15.13
C TRP A 396 -3.84 -10.33 16.54
N VAL A 397 -5.16 -10.52 16.64
CA VAL A 397 -5.84 -10.90 17.88
C VAL A 397 -5.99 -12.41 17.95
N ASN A 398 -5.81 -12.98 19.14
CA ASN A 398 -6.02 -14.40 19.35
C ASN A 398 -7.53 -14.68 19.48
N GLN A 399 -8.17 -15.01 18.36
CA GLN A 399 -9.57 -15.41 18.29
C GLN A 399 -9.75 -16.56 17.31
N ASP A 400 -10.81 -17.35 17.49
CA ASP A 400 -11.17 -18.40 16.54
C ASP A 400 -11.64 -17.76 15.22
N THR A 401 -10.96 -18.11 14.13
CA THR A 401 -11.26 -17.66 12.76
C THR A 401 -11.59 -18.83 11.84
N SER A 402 -11.91 -20.00 12.39
CA SER A 402 -12.28 -21.18 11.61
C SER A 402 -13.43 -20.90 10.62
N ASN A 403 -14.43 -20.12 11.05
CA ASN A 403 -15.56 -19.66 10.23
C ASN A 403 -15.21 -18.64 9.13
N LEU A 404 -14.01 -18.05 9.18
CA LEU A 404 -13.51 -17.11 8.17
C LEU A 404 -12.61 -17.77 7.12
N THR A 405 -12.30 -19.05 7.30
CA THR A 405 -11.50 -19.83 6.34
C THR A 405 -12.14 -19.78 4.95
N ILE A 406 -11.35 -19.40 3.95
CA ILE A 406 -11.82 -19.28 2.58
C ILE A 406 -11.52 -20.60 1.84
N GLU A 407 -12.56 -21.38 1.62
CA GLU A 407 -12.49 -22.57 0.78
C GLU A 407 -12.88 -22.21 -0.67
N ILE A 408 -11.90 -21.94 -1.54
CA ILE A 408 -12.12 -21.37 -2.88
C ILE A 408 -13.08 -22.22 -3.73
N ARG A 409 -13.07 -23.54 -3.52
CA ARG A 409 -13.97 -24.48 -4.19
C ARG A 409 -15.45 -24.16 -3.93
N TYR A 410 -15.79 -23.69 -2.73
CA TYR A 410 -17.17 -23.41 -2.32
C TYR A 410 -17.60 -21.95 -2.54
N VAL A 411 -16.66 -21.06 -2.87
CA VAL A 411 -17.01 -19.69 -3.29
C VAL A 411 -17.72 -19.76 -4.65
N PRO A 412 -18.86 -19.04 -4.85
CA PRO A 412 -19.62 -19.06 -6.10
C PRO A 412 -18.77 -18.74 -7.33
N ALA A 413 -18.99 -19.46 -8.43
CA ALA A 413 -18.28 -19.24 -9.68
C ALA A 413 -18.65 -17.88 -10.31
N MET A 414 -17.64 -17.12 -10.76
CA MET A 414 -17.82 -15.78 -11.32
C MET A 414 -17.44 -15.72 -12.80
N LYS A 415 -16.48 -16.54 -13.25
CA LYS A 415 -15.94 -16.51 -14.62
C LYS A 415 -17.00 -16.47 -15.71
N GLN A 416 -18.01 -17.33 -15.66
CA GLN A 416 -19.06 -17.38 -16.68
C GLN A 416 -19.97 -16.14 -16.69
N LYS A 417 -20.26 -15.58 -15.51
CA LYS A 417 -21.07 -14.36 -15.38
C LYS A 417 -20.30 -13.16 -15.92
N LEU A 418 -19.04 -13.01 -15.50
CA LEU A 418 -18.21 -11.87 -15.90
C LEU A 418 -17.81 -11.90 -17.38
N ALA A 419 -17.70 -13.09 -17.99
CA ALA A 419 -17.39 -13.23 -19.41
C ALA A 419 -18.48 -12.67 -20.35
N GLN A 420 -19.68 -12.35 -19.84
CA GLN A 420 -20.75 -11.73 -20.63
C GLN A 420 -20.43 -10.28 -21.00
N TRP A 421 -19.61 -9.58 -20.21
CA TRP A 421 -19.17 -8.21 -20.47
C TRP A 421 -18.09 -8.15 -21.55
N LYS A 422 -18.51 -7.71 -22.75
CA LYS A 422 -17.63 -7.44 -23.91
C LYS A 422 -18.07 -6.20 -24.69
N VAL A 423 -18.35 -5.11 -23.98
CA VAL A 423 -18.79 -3.82 -24.57
C VAL A 423 -17.63 -3.20 -25.35
N ARG A 424 -17.82 -2.84 -26.62
CA ARG A 424 -16.71 -2.42 -27.52
C ARG A 424 -17.12 -1.44 -28.61
N GLY A 425 -16.13 -0.83 -29.27
CA GLY A 425 -16.31 0.09 -30.39
C GLY A 425 -17.19 1.29 -30.04
N ALA A 426 -18.12 1.63 -30.93
CA ALA A 426 -19.00 2.80 -30.80
C ALA A 426 -19.80 2.86 -29.48
N GLN A 427 -20.10 1.69 -28.87
CA GLN A 427 -20.77 1.65 -27.57
C GLN A 427 -19.87 2.26 -26.46
N ILE A 428 -18.57 1.97 -26.49
CA ILE A 428 -17.61 2.54 -25.52
C ILE A 428 -17.39 4.02 -25.80
N GLU A 429 -17.30 4.44 -27.07
CA GLU A 429 -17.16 5.86 -27.43
C GLU A 429 -18.33 6.72 -26.92
N SER A 430 -19.54 6.14 -26.80
CA SER A 430 -20.68 6.85 -26.22
C SER A 430 -20.64 6.96 -24.68
N ILE A 431 -19.85 6.11 -24.01
CA ILE A 431 -19.63 6.15 -22.57
C ILE A 431 -18.48 7.09 -22.24
N VAL A 432 -17.37 6.96 -22.96
CA VAL A 432 -16.13 7.70 -22.71
C VAL A 432 -16.33 9.11 -23.24
N GLY A 433 -16.57 10.06 -22.32
CA GLY A 433 -16.61 11.47 -22.67
C GLY A 433 -15.26 11.97 -23.20
N LYS A 434 -15.24 13.19 -23.77
CA LYS A 434 -14.01 13.79 -24.35
C LYS A 434 -12.91 14.17 -23.33
N GLY A 435 -13.01 13.73 -22.07
CA GLY A 435 -12.04 14.05 -21.02
C GLY A 435 -11.16 12.85 -20.68
N GLU A 436 -9.84 12.99 -20.81
CA GLU A 436 -8.86 11.91 -20.62
C GLU A 436 -8.72 11.46 -19.15
N ASP A 437 -9.07 12.32 -18.19
CA ASP A 437 -8.82 12.11 -16.75
C ASP A 437 -10.08 11.76 -15.92
N ALA A 438 -11.24 11.57 -16.55
CA ALA A 438 -12.49 11.33 -15.81
C ALA A 438 -12.66 9.87 -15.39
N SER A 439 -13.08 9.65 -14.14
CA SER A 439 -13.53 8.34 -13.64
C SER A 439 -14.62 7.77 -14.56
N LEU A 440 -14.47 6.50 -14.97
CA LEU A 440 -15.45 5.84 -15.84
C LEU A 440 -16.64 5.24 -15.07
N PHE A 441 -16.67 5.29 -13.74
CA PHE A 441 -17.76 4.73 -12.95
C PHE A 441 -19.10 5.40 -13.22
N LEU A 442 -19.17 6.73 -13.18
CA LEU A 442 -20.43 7.45 -13.42
C LEU A 442 -20.92 7.27 -14.87
N PRO A 443 -20.08 7.41 -15.91
CA PRO A 443 -20.46 7.09 -17.28
C PRO A 443 -21.00 5.67 -17.45
N CYS A 444 -20.33 4.65 -16.90
CA CYS A 444 -20.78 3.26 -16.94
C CYS A 444 -22.14 3.08 -16.23
N LEU A 445 -22.36 3.71 -15.08
CA LEU A 445 -23.65 3.64 -14.39
C LEU A 445 -24.76 4.36 -15.16
N ARG A 446 -24.46 5.49 -15.80
CA ARG A 446 -25.42 6.24 -16.62
C ARG A 446 -25.85 5.43 -17.84
N SER A 447 -24.93 4.74 -18.53
CA SER A 447 -25.28 3.93 -19.69
C SER A 447 -26.22 2.76 -19.32
N LEU A 448 -26.04 2.16 -18.14
CA LEU A 448 -26.92 1.09 -17.64
C LEU A 448 -28.29 1.59 -17.13
N LYS A 449 -28.57 2.90 -17.12
CA LYS A 449 -29.93 3.42 -16.91
C LYS A 449 -30.82 3.14 -18.13
N ASP A 450 -30.23 3.01 -19.32
CA ASP A 450 -30.94 2.60 -20.52
C ASP A 450 -31.05 1.07 -20.59
N ALA A 451 -32.29 0.57 -20.49
CA ALA A 451 -32.56 -0.86 -20.56
C ALA A 451 -32.26 -1.48 -21.94
N ALA A 452 -32.23 -0.69 -23.02
CA ALA A 452 -31.81 -1.17 -24.33
C ALA A 452 -30.30 -1.44 -24.32
N PHE A 453 -29.51 -0.44 -23.89
CA PHE A 453 -28.06 -0.59 -23.74
C PHE A 453 -27.69 -1.76 -22.82
N ALA A 454 -28.32 -1.88 -21.64
CA ALA A 454 -28.05 -2.97 -20.71
C ALA A 454 -28.22 -4.36 -21.37
N LYS A 455 -29.26 -4.56 -22.18
CA LYS A 455 -29.48 -5.82 -22.91
C LYS A 455 -28.42 -6.09 -23.98
N GLU A 456 -27.91 -5.04 -24.63
CA GLU A 456 -26.85 -5.16 -25.63
C GLU A 456 -25.50 -5.51 -25.02
N THR A 457 -25.26 -5.15 -23.75
CA THR A 457 -24.02 -5.50 -23.06
C THR A 457 -23.88 -6.98 -22.72
N ILE A 458 -24.98 -7.76 -22.79
CA ILE A 458 -24.97 -9.21 -22.55
C ILE A 458 -24.56 -9.94 -23.82
N THR A 459 -23.33 -10.43 -23.86
CA THR A 459 -22.83 -11.24 -24.97
C THR A 459 -23.50 -12.62 -25.00
N LYS A 460 -24.27 -12.91 -26.04
CA LYS A 460 -24.92 -14.22 -26.25
C LYS A 460 -24.18 -15.15 -27.22
N ASP A 461 -23.45 -14.58 -28.18
CA ASP A 461 -22.82 -15.31 -29.27
C ASP A 461 -21.31 -15.47 -29.05
N LYS A 462 -20.69 -16.41 -29.80
CA LYS A 462 -19.23 -16.54 -29.86
C LYS A 462 -18.64 -15.27 -30.47
N VAL A 463 -18.09 -14.41 -29.62
CA VAL A 463 -17.35 -13.22 -30.03
C VAL A 463 -15.96 -13.63 -30.50
N GLU A 464 -15.51 -13.04 -31.60
CA GLU A 464 -14.13 -13.15 -32.06
C GLU A 464 -13.16 -12.66 -30.97
N HIS A 465 -12.19 -13.50 -30.62
CA HIS A 465 -11.18 -13.19 -29.62
C HIS A 465 -9.91 -12.63 -30.31
N PRO A 466 -9.25 -11.60 -29.74
CA PRO A 466 -9.61 -10.89 -28.51
C PRO A 466 -10.78 -9.92 -28.70
N ALA A 467 -11.62 -9.81 -27.67
CA ALA A 467 -12.85 -9.03 -27.76
C ALA A 467 -12.62 -7.52 -27.50
N LEU A 468 -11.65 -7.18 -26.64
CA LEU A 468 -11.36 -5.84 -26.15
C LEU A 468 -9.94 -5.42 -26.57
N ARG A 469 -9.78 -4.27 -27.22
CA ARG A 469 -8.51 -3.82 -27.82
C ARG A 469 -8.03 -2.51 -27.21
N THR A 470 -8.89 -1.49 -27.13
CA THR A 470 -8.46 -0.16 -26.65
C THR A 470 -8.35 -0.09 -25.13
N ALA A 471 -7.57 0.86 -24.60
CA ALA A 471 -7.48 1.09 -23.16
C ALA A 471 -8.86 1.32 -22.52
N ASP A 472 -9.70 2.10 -23.18
CA ASP A 472 -11.03 2.44 -22.67
C ASP A 472 -11.99 1.25 -22.67
N GLU A 473 -11.94 0.40 -23.71
CA GLU A 473 -12.68 -0.85 -23.74
C GLU A 473 -12.30 -1.74 -22.54
N VAL A 474 -11.01 -1.85 -22.25
CA VAL A 474 -10.50 -2.68 -21.15
C VAL A 474 -10.95 -2.13 -19.80
N VAL A 475 -10.72 -0.83 -19.54
CA VAL A 475 -11.06 -0.22 -18.24
C VAL A 475 -12.57 -0.19 -18.02
N ALA A 476 -13.38 0.16 -19.03
CA ALA A 476 -14.83 0.17 -18.90
C ALA A 476 -15.40 -1.22 -18.61
N ASN A 477 -14.91 -2.27 -19.28
CA ASN A 477 -15.35 -3.64 -19.00
C ASN A 477 -14.86 -4.14 -17.62
N ALA A 478 -13.68 -3.73 -17.16
CA ALA A 478 -13.24 -4.01 -15.80
C ALA A 478 -14.18 -3.37 -14.76
N ILE A 479 -14.63 -2.14 -15.02
CA ILE A 479 -15.60 -1.42 -14.16
C ILE A 479 -16.97 -2.10 -14.20
N PHE A 480 -17.49 -2.48 -15.36
CA PHE A 480 -18.76 -3.22 -15.43
C PHE A 480 -18.71 -4.54 -14.66
N ARG A 481 -17.63 -5.31 -14.81
CA ARG A 481 -17.40 -6.53 -14.05
C ARG A 481 -17.32 -6.24 -12.55
N TYR A 482 -16.60 -5.19 -12.14
CA TYR A 482 -16.55 -4.76 -10.74
C TYR A 482 -17.94 -4.42 -10.19
N LEU A 483 -18.75 -3.66 -10.94
CA LEU A 483 -20.11 -3.29 -10.55
C LEU A 483 -21.00 -4.52 -10.37
N GLN A 484 -20.87 -5.55 -11.22
CA GLN A 484 -21.59 -6.81 -11.04
C GLN A 484 -21.09 -7.61 -9.83
N VAL A 485 -19.76 -7.78 -9.66
CA VAL A 485 -19.19 -8.50 -8.51
C VAL A 485 -19.64 -7.87 -7.19
N ARG A 486 -19.65 -6.53 -7.11
CA ARG A 486 -20.07 -5.80 -5.92
C ARG A 486 -21.59 -5.72 -5.75
N GLY A 487 -22.38 -6.24 -6.68
CA GLY A 487 -23.85 -6.24 -6.62
C GLY A 487 -24.50 -4.87 -6.86
N TYR A 488 -23.79 -3.93 -7.50
CA TYR A 488 -24.38 -2.71 -8.04
C TYR A 488 -25.18 -2.98 -9.31
N VAL A 489 -24.85 -4.06 -10.01
CA VAL A 489 -25.49 -4.54 -11.23
C VAL A 489 -25.87 -6.01 -11.05
N ASP A 490 -27.06 -6.39 -11.52
CA ASP A 490 -27.53 -7.79 -11.47
C ASP A 490 -27.01 -8.63 -12.66
N ASP A 491 -27.35 -9.92 -12.68
CA ASP A 491 -26.99 -10.84 -13.76
C ASP A 491 -27.71 -10.54 -15.09
N GLN A 492 -28.65 -9.60 -15.11
CA GLN A 492 -29.32 -9.10 -16.31
C GLN A 492 -28.80 -7.70 -16.71
N HIS A 493 -27.68 -7.28 -16.12
CA HIS A 493 -27.00 -6.02 -16.36
C HIS A 493 -27.83 -4.77 -15.99
N ASN A 494 -28.85 -4.91 -15.15
CA ASN A 494 -29.63 -3.78 -14.64
C ASN A 494 -29.05 -3.25 -13.32
N LEU A 495 -29.21 -1.94 -13.10
CA LEU A 495 -28.83 -1.31 -11.84
C LEU A 495 -29.70 -1.82 -10.69
N THR A 496 -29.05 -2.38 -9.66
CA THR A 496 -29.69 -2.70 -8.39
C THR A 496 -30.01 -1.42 -7.62
N THR A 497 -30.70 -1.53 -6.48
CA THR A 497 -30.97 -0.38 -5.62
C THR A 497 -29.68 0.31 -5.16
N TRP A 498 -28.67 -0.47 -4.79
CA TRP A 498 -27.34 0.07 -4.47
C TRP A 498 -26.64 0.64 -5.71
N GLY A 499 -26.85 0.08 -6.90
CA GLY A 499 -26.36 0.68 -8.16
C GLY A 499 -26.92 2.07 -8.42
N LYS A 500 -28.22 2.25 -8.17
CA LYS A 500 -28.88 3.56 -8.24
C LYS A 500 -28.38 4.52 -7.16
N ALA A 501 -28.16 4.04 -5.93
CA ALA A 501 -27.59 4.82 -4.85
C ALA A 501 -26.17 5.31 -5.16
N LEU A 502 -25.31 4.43 -5.70
CA LEU A 502 -23.96 4.79 -6.14
C LEU A 502 -24.01 5.83 -7.27
N ALA A 503 -24.87 5.63 -8.26
CA ALA A 503 -25.06 6.59 -9.35
C ALA A 503 -25.49 7.97 -8.80
N ALA A 504 -26.48 8.02 -7.91
CA ALA A 504 -26.93 9.27 -7.30
C ALA A 504 -25.83 10.00 -6.52
N ALA A 505 -24.97 9.27 -5.79
CA ALA A 505 -23.83 9.85 -5.10
C ALA A 505 -22.77 10.41 -6.06
N LEU A 506 -22.45 9.68 -7.13
CA LEU A 506 -21.48 10.11 -8.13
C LEU A 506 -21.96 11.30 -8.95
N GLU A 507 -23.27 11.46 -9.17
CA GLU A 507 -23.84 12.68 -9.78
C GLU A 507 -23.54 13.94 -8.95
N VAL A 508 -23.38 13.80 -7.62
CA VAL A 508 -22.98 14.90 -6.73
C VAL A 508 -21.45 15.03 -6.69
N ALA A 509 -20.73 13.92 -6.61
CA ALA A 509 -19.28 13.88 -6.51
C ALA A 509 -18.69 12.71 -7.31
N ASP A 510 -18.33 12.97 -8.56
CA ASP A 510 -17.70 11.99 -9.46
C ASP A 510 -16.20 11.80 -9.17
N GLU A 511 -15.92 11.21 -8.02
CA GLU A 511 -14.58 11.04 -7.48
C GLU A 511 -14.48 9.66 -6.81
N GLU A 512 -13.27 9.09 -6.77
CA GLU A 512 -13.04 7.75 -6.21
C GLU A 512 -13.47 7.63 -4.73
N TYR A 513 -13.37 8.71 -3.95
CA TYR A 513 -13.75 8.69 -2.54
C TYR A 513 -15.25 8.45 -2.35
N THR A 514 -16.08 8.76 -3.35
CA THR A 514 -17.53 8.52 -3.31
C THR A 514 -17.81 7.03 -3.36
N ILE A 515 -17.08 6.28 -4.18
CA ILE A 515 -17.23 4.82 -4.30
C ILE A 515 -16.84 4.14 -2.99
N VAL A 516 -15.69 4.54 -2.41
CA VAL A 516 -15.24 4.05 -1.10
C VAL A 516 -16.29 4.37 -0.02
N GLY A 517 -16.82 5.59 -0.03
CA GLY A 517 -17.85 6.02 0.91
C GLY A 517 -19.14 5.19 0.79
N ILE A 518 -19.60 4.86 -0.42
CA ILE A 518 -20.79 4.01 -0.59
C ILE A 518 -20.54 2.58 -0.08
N GLU A 519 -19.36 1.99 -0.32
CA GLU A 519 -19.03 0.68 0.25
C GLU A 519 -18.98 0.73 1.79
N MET A 520 -18.44 1.79 2.39
CA MET A 520 -18.47 1.98 3.84
C MET A 520 -19.88 2.20 4.40
N LEU A 521 -20.74 2.86 3.63
CA LEU A 521 -22.16 3.05 3.97
C LEU A 521 -22.90 1.71 3.99
N ARG A 522 -22.67 0.85 2.98
CA ARG A 522 -23.21 -0.53 2.92
C ARG A 522 -22.77 -1.38 4.12
N MET A 523 -21.52 -1.21 4.54
CA MET A 523 -20.95 -1.89 5.72
C MET A 523 -21.47 -1.33 7.06
N GLY A 524 -22.23 -0.23 7.05
CA GLY A 524 -22.76 0.39 8.26
C GLY A 524 -21.69 1.00 9.18
N LEU A 525 -20.60 1.51 8.61
CA LEU A 525 -19.46 2.06 9.36
C LEU A 525 -19.66 3.51 9.82
N PHE A 526 -20.58 4.23 9.18
CA PHE A 526 -20.90 5.62 9.50
C PHE A 526 -21.94 5.70 10.63
N THR A 527 -21.48 5.85 11.86
CA THR A 527 -22.31 5.98 13.07
C THR A 527 -22.04 7.30 13.81
N GLY A 528 -22.85 7.66 14.80
CA GLY A 528 -22.59 8.79 15.71
C GLY A 528 -21.47 8.57 16.75
N ASN A 529 -21.02 7.33 16.90
CA ASN A 529 -20.06 6.93 17.94
C ASN A 529 -18.65 7.45 17.65
N PHE A 530 -17.78 7.42 18.65
CA PHE A 530 -16.34 7.57 18.43
C PHE A 530 -15.82 6.46 17.49
N ALA A 531 -14.66 6.67 16.87
CA ALA A 531 -14.10 5.70 15.94
C ALA A 531 -13.72 4.35 16.61
N SER A 532 -13.43 4.39 17.92
CA SER A 532 -13.26 3.23 18.80
C SER A 532 -14.53 2.42 19.00
N GLY A 533 -15.69 2.98 18.66
CA GLY A 533 -17.01 2.35 18.84
C GLY A 533 -17.75 2.81 20.08
N ASP A 534 -17.08 3.49 20.99
CA ASP A 534 -17.70 4.02 22.21
C ASP A 534 -18.82 5.00 21.87
N ALA A 535 -20.00 4.77 22.46
CA ALA A 535 -21.12 5.67 22.29
C ALA A 535 -20.88 6.98 23.04
N VAL A 536 -21.33 8.09 22.46
CA VAL A 536 -21.39 9.36 23.19
C VAL A 536 -22.44 9.22 24.30
N SER A 537 -22.10 9.54 25.54
CA SER A 537 -23.06 9.46 26.65
C SER A 537 -24.29 10.31 26.37
N LYS A 538 -25.49 9.76 26.57
CA LYS A 538 -26.76 10.50 26.43
C LYS A 538 -26.95 11.55 27.53
N THR A 539 -26.22 11.45 28.64
CA THR A 539 -26.24 12.44 29.72
C THR A 539 -25.25 13.58 29.49
N ASP A 540 -24.43 13.51 28.43
CA ASP A 540 -23.53 14.58 28.04
C ASP A 540 -24.34 15.76 27.51
N LYS A 541 -24.09 16.97 28.01
CA LYS A 541 -24.78 18.18 27.55
C LYS A 541 -24.51 18.47 26.07
N ASP A 542 -23.37 18.01 25.56
CA ASP A 542 -22.96 18.15 24.18
C ASP A 542 -23.24 16.88 23.35
N HIS A 543 -24.16 16.02 23.78
CA HIS A 543 -24.44 14.73 23.13
C HIS A 543 -24.66 14.87 21.61
N ASP A 544 -25.66 15.65 21.21
CA ASP A 544 -26.03 15.83 19.80
C ASP A 544 -24.87 16.47 19.01
N ARG A 545 -24.19 17.46 19.60
CA ARG A 545 -23.02 18.10 18.97
C ARG A 545 -21.92 17.08 18.68
N LYS A 546 -21.58 16.24 19.66
CA LYS A 546 -20.52 15.24 19.54
C LYS A 546 -20.90 14.15 18.54
N VAL A 547 -22.14 13.67 18.59
CA VAL A 547 -22.68 12.68 17.64
C VAL A 547 -22.58 13.21 16.20
N ASN A 548 -23.06 14.43 15.96
CA ASN A 548 -23.09 15.04 14.64
C ASN A 548 -21.67 15.31 14.12
N THR A 549 -20.81 15.90 14.97
CA THR A 549 -19.42 16.20 14.63
C THR A 549 -18.63 14.94 14.35
N ASN A 550 -18.80 13.88 15.14
CA ASN A 550 -18.15 12.58 14.92
C ASN A 550 -18.53 12.02 13.55
N LEU A 551 -19.81 12.01 13.20
CA LEU A 551 -20.25 11.47 11.92
C LEU A 551 -19.67 12.26 10.73
N ILE A 552 -19.79 13.59 10.77
CA ILE A 552 -19.35 14.47 9.68
C ILE A 552 -17.83 14.43 9.51
N SER A 553 -17.06 14.51 10.60
CA SER A 553 -15.59 14.46 10.55
C SER A 553 -15.05 13.10 10.09
N LYS A 554 -15.72 11.99 10.44
CA LYS A 554 -15.39 10.66 9.91
C LYS A 554 -15.63 10.56 8.41
N ILE A 555 -16.75 11.09 7.92
CA ILE A 555 -17.04 11.16 6.47
C ILE A 555 -16.02 12.04 5.76
N ALA A 556 -15.63 13.18 6.36
CA ALA A 556 -14.64 14.08 5.79
C ALA A 556 -13.26 13.42 5.56
N CYS A 557 -12.88 12.42 6.37
CA CYS A 557 -11.66 11.63 6.17
C CYS A 557 -11.63 10.88 4.83
N LEU A 558 -12.76 10.70 4.14
CA LEU A 558 -12.78 10.12 2.78
C LEU A 558 -12.05 11.00 1.77
N SER A 559 -11.89 12.29 2.04
CA SER A 559 -11.26 13.27 1.15
C SER A 559 -9.97 13.82 1.75
N ARG A 560 -9.03 14.20 0.88
CA ARG A 560 -7.73 14.74 1.30
C ARG A 560 -7.82 16.23 1.63
N ILE A 561 -7.22 16.61 2.76
CA ILE A 561 -7.04 18.02 3.12
C ILE A 561 -6.20 18.72 2.05
N GLN A 562 -6.60 19.91 1.65
CA GLN A 562 -5.75 20.74 0.81
C GLN A 562 -4.62 21.28 1.69
N HIS A 563 -3.37 20.98 1.31
CA HIS A 563 -2.20 21.33 2.10
C HIS A 563 -1.02 21.58 1.17
N LYS A 564 -0.13 22.49 1.57
CA LYS A 564 1.14 22.71 0.86
C LYS A 564 2.04 21.47 1.00
N SER A 565 3.00 21.29 0.11
CA SER A 565 3.97 20.19 0.20
C SER A 565 5.01 20.44 1.31
N MET A 566 4.57 20.39 2.56
CA MET A 566 5.38 20.57 3.77
C MET A 566 4.80 19.75 4.92
N GLY A 567 5.56 19.60 6.01
CA GLY A 567 5.07 18.92 7.20
C GLY A 567 3.82 19.58 7.79
N PHE A 568 2.88 18.74 8.25
CA PHE A 568 1.66 19.21 8.89
C PHE A 568 1.94 19.83 10.26
N VAL A 569 1.26 20.94 10.55
CA VAL A 569 1.20 21.58 11.86
C VAL A 569 -0.26 21.78 12.24
N GLY A 570 -0.66 21.32 13.40
CA GLY A 570 -2.04 21.45 13.86
C GLY A 570 -2.42 20.40 14.90
N PRO A 571 -3.69 20.40 15.33
CA PRO A 571 -4.21 19.39 16.23
C PRO A 571 -4.13 18.00 15.62
N LEU A 572 -3.98 17.00 16.48
CA LEU A 572 -3.97 15.58 16.15
C LEU A 572 -5.20 14.90 16.78
N ASP A 573 -5.73 13.88 16.10
CA ASP A 573 -6.88 13.12 16.59
C ASP A 573 -6.73 11.63 16.29
N ARG A 574 -6.46 10.84 17.33
CA ARG A 574 -6.27 9.38 17.21
C ARG A 574 -7.54 8.65 16.78
N GLN A 575 -8.72 9.17 17.13
CA GLN A 575 -9.99 8.58 16.71
C GLN A 575 -10.17 8.77 15.20
N LEU A 576 -9.89 9.96 14.68
CA LEU A 576 -9.95 10.19 13.23
C LEU A 576 -8.86 9.46 12.47
N LEU A 577 -7.64 9.32 13.02
CA LEU A 577 -6.62 8.43 12.46
C LEU A 577 -7.12 6.97 12.37
N THR A 578 -7.74 6.48 13.44
CA THR A 578 -8.32 5.13 13.49
C THR A 578 -9.40 4.95 12.42
N PHE A 579 -10.23 5.96 12.20
CA PHE A 579 -11.23 5.92 11.14
C PHE A 579 -10.63 6.04 9.74
N ALA A 580 -9.60 6.86 9.55
CA ALA A 580 -8.87 6.96 8.28
C ALA A 580 -8.28 5.60 7.88
N TRP A 581 -7.72 4.84 8.82
CA TRP A 581 -7.25 3.48 8.53
C TRP A 581 -8.37 2.49 8.18
N LYS A 582 -9.62 2.72 8.59
CA LYS A 582 -10.77 1.96 8.06
C LYS A 582 -11.00 2.29 6.59
N ILE A 583 -10.92 3.57 6.23
CA ILE A 583 -11.03 4.03 4.84
C ILE A 583 -9.92 3.41 3.99
N THR A 584 -8.67 3.42 4.47
CA THR A 584 -7.53 2.78 3.80
C THR A 584 -7.79 1.29 3.57
N ALA A 585 -8.24 0.56 4.59
CA ALA A 585 -8.51 -0.88 4.46
C ALA A 585 -9.60 -1.19 3.42
N VAL A 586 -10.69 -0.41 3.39
CA VAL A 586 -11.72 -0.56 2.35
C VAL A 586 -11.13 -0.22 0.99
N ARG A 587 -10.49 0.94 0.84
CA ARG A 587 -9.90 1.43 -0.42
C ARG A 587 -8.94 0.41 -1.04
N THR A 588 -7.99 -0.11 -0.27
CA THR A 588 -7.04 -1.13 -0.74
C THR A 588 -7.77 -2.39 -1.20
N THR A 589 -8.74 -2.86 -0.43
CA THR A 589 -9.56 -4.03 -0.80
C THR A 589 -10.32 -3.82 -2.12
N LEU A 590 -10.86 -2.62 -2.36
CA LEU A 590 -11.52 -2.29 -3.64
C LEU A 590 -10.53 -2.28 -4.81
N ARG A 591 -9.32 -1.74 -4.58
CA ARG A 591 -8.25 -1.73 -5.57
C ARG A 591 -7.84 -3.16 -5.95
N ASP A 592 -7.59 -4.01 -4.96
CA ASP A 592 -7.13 -5.38 -5.20
C ASP A 592 -8.17 -6.21 -5.95
N LEU A 593 -9.45 -6.01 -5.64
CA LEU A 593 -10.55 -6.63 -6.38
C LEU A 593 -10.56 -6.17 -7.85
N LEU A 594 -10.45 -4.86 -8.10
CA LEU A 594 -10.48 -4.32 -9.45
C LEU A 594 -9.29 -4.80 -10.30
N GLU A 595 -8.10 -4.86 -9.70
CA GLU A 595 -6.91 -5.41 -10.36
C GLU A 595 -7.01 -6.89 -10.66
N THR A 596 -7.61 -7.65 -9.73
CA THR A 596 -7.85 -9.07 -9.93
C THR A 596 -8.85 -9.31 -11.06
N ILE A 597 -9.91 -8.51 -11.13
CA ILE A 597 -10.87 -8.53 -12.25
C ILE A 597 -10.15 -8.23 -13.56
N LEU A 598 -9.39 -7.15 -13.62
CA LEU A 598 -8.65 -6.75 -14.81
C LEU A 598 -7.69 -7.85 -15.25
N THR A 599 -6.89 -8.39 -14.33
CA THR A 599 -5.95 -9.48 -14.60
C THR A 599 -6.68 -10.74 -15.11
N SER A 600 -7.84 -11.05 -14.55
CA SER A 600 -8.66 -12.19 -15.02
C SER A 600 -9.12 -12.02 -16.47
N MET A 601 -9.40 -10.79 -16.92
CA MET A 601 -9.78 -10.50 -18.31
C MET A 601 -8.66 -10.89 -19.28
N PHE A 602 -7.42 -10.55 -18.93
CA PHE A 602 -6.23 -10.90 -19.71
C PHE A 602 -5.94 -12.41 -19.70
N LEU A 603 -5.98 -13.05 -18.52
CA LEU A 603 -5.77 -14.49 -18.38
C LEU A 603 -6.82 -15.32 -19.12
N ASN A 604 -8.05 -14.81 -19.24
CA ASN A 604 -9.13 -15.47 -19.96
C ASN A 604 -9.13 -15.21 -21.48
N GLY A 605 -8.21 -14.37 -21.99
CA GLY A 605 -8.12 -14.04 -23.41
C GLY A 605 -9.26 -13.14 -23.90
N ASP A 606 -9.89 -12.38 -23.00
CA ASP A 606 -10.92 -11.39 -23.38
C ASP A 606 -10.30 -10.13 -24.00
N VAL A 607 -9.05 -9.83 -23.64
CA VAL A 607 -8.32 -8.62 -23.98
C VAL A 607 -7.16 -8.92 -24.92
N ASP A 608 -6.90 -8.02 -25.85
CA ASP A 608 -5.71 -8.06 -26.70
C ASP A 608 -4.43 -7.89 -25.87
N ARG A 609 -3.51 -8.83 -26.06
CA ARG A 609 -2.26 -8.94 -25.30
C ARG A 609 -1.11 -8.22 -26.00
N GLU A 610 -1.21 -8.00 -27.31
CA GLU A 610 -0.21 -7.25 -28.09
C GLU A 610 -0.46 -5.75 -27.91
N ARG A 611 0.12 -5.18 -26.85
CA ARG A 611 -0.13 -3.78 -26.48
C ARG A 611 1.08 -3.09 -25.84
N GLU A 612 1.11 -1.76 -25.97
CA GLU A 612 2.17 -0.88 -25.45
C GLU A 612 1.65 0.06 -24.33
N ASP A 613 0.33 0.19 -24.18
CA ASP A 613 -0.36 1.13 -23.29
C ASP A 613 -0.55 0.60 -21.84
N TRP A 614 0.30 -0.32 -21.37
CA TRP A 614 0.20 -0.92 -20.03
C TRP A 614 0.17 0.11 -18.90
N ILE A 615 1.03 1.13 -18.99
CA ILE A 615 1.11 2.20 -17.99
C ILE A 615 -0.19 3.01 -17.98
N THR A 616 -0.72 3.34 -19.17
CA THR A 616 -1.97 4.09 -19.32
C THR A 616 -3.14 3.35 -18.69
N LEU A 617 -3.24 2.03 -18.90
CA LEU A 617 -4.25 1.20 -18.24
C LEU A 617 -4.18 1.34 -16.72
N MET A 618 -2.97 1.30 -16.14
CA MET A 618 -2.80 1.35 -14.68
C MET A 618 -3.07 2.73 -14.09
N GLN A 619 -2.76 3.79 -14.85
CA GLN A 619 -3.08 5.17 -14.45
C GLN A 619 -4.58 5.43 -14.41
N LYS A 620 -5.36 4.79 -15.29
CA LYS A 620 -6.82 4.94 -15.35
C LYS A 620 -7.57 4.23 -14.23
N LEU A 621 -6.93 3.28 -13.53
CA LEU A 621 -7.57 2.58 -12.42
C LEU A 621 -7.60 3.48 -11.15
N PRO A 622 -8.75 3.60 -10.45
CA PRO A 622 -8.87 4.39 -9.22
C PRO A 622 -8.23 3.72 -8.00
N PHE A 623 -8.30 4.39 -6.85
CA PHE A 623 -7.93 3.92 -5.50
C PHE A 623 -6.42 3.78 -5.24
N ALA A 624 -5.59 4.48 -6.01
CA ALA A 624 -4.13 4.37 -5.90
C ALA A 624 -3.53 5.13 -4.70
N SER A 625 -4.20 6.17 -4.19
CA SER A 625 -3.64 7.07 -3.17
C SER A 625 -4.51 7.11 -1.91
N ASP A 626 -3.89 7.25 -0.75
CA ASP A 626 -4.58 7.38 0.54
C ASP A 626 -4.62 8.84 1.01
N ASN A 627 -5.70 9.22 1.68
CA ASN A 627 -6.07 10.58 2.04
C ASN A 627 -5.70 10.97 3.48
N GLY A 628 -5.61 9.99 4.38
CA GLY A 628 -5.35 10.22 5.80
C GLY A 628 -6.50 10.93 6.53
N SER A 629 -6.27 11.28 7.80
CA SER A 629 -7.28 11.88 8.68
C SER A 629 -7.32 13.42 8.64
N GLY A 630 -6.41 14.06 7.91
CA GLY A 630 -6.21 15.51 7.96
C GLY A 630 -7.48 16.32 7.69
N ASN A 631 -8.30 15.93 6.71
CA ASN A 631 -9.52 16.69 6.42
C ASN A 631 -10.60 16.48 7.47
N GLY A 632 -10.69 15.27 8.06
CA GLY A 632 -11.56 15.02 9.21
C GLY A 632 -11.18 15.90 10.39
N ILE A 633 -9.88 16.06 10.66
CA ILE A 633 -9.37 16.91 11.74
C ILE A 633 -9.74 18.38 11.47
N ALA A 634 -9.55 18.86 10.23
CA ALA A 634 -9.92 20.23 9.85
C ALA A 634 -11.41 20.49 10.04
N VAL A 635 -12.27 19.56 9.59
CA VAL A 635 -13.72 19.66 9.74
C VAL A 635 -14.15 19.61 11.21
N LYS A 636 -13.60 18.69 11.99
CA LYS A 636 -13.88 18.61 13.43
C LYS A 636 -13.50 19.92 14.13
N THR A 637 -12.29 20.42 13.88
CA THR A 637 -11.79 21.68 14.47
C THR A 637 -12.70 22.85 14.10
N TYR A 638 -13.14 22.93 12.84
CA TYR A 638 -14.09 23.95 12.40
C TYR A 638 -15.44 23.83 13.12
N LEU A 639 -16.02 22.64 13.18
CA LEU A 639 -17.32 22.41 13.82
C LEU A 639 -17.27 22.67 15.33
N ASP A 640 -16.20 22.26 16.00
CA ASP A 640 -16.00 22.54 17.43
C ASP A 640 -15.97 24.06 17.65
N ALA A 641 -15.20 24.81 16.86
CA ALA A 641 -15.09 26.25 16.98
C ALA A 641 -16.38 27.02 16.69
N VAL A 642 -17.14 26.62 15.66
CA VAL A 642 -18.44 27.24 15.35
C VAL A 642 -19.43 27.04 16.51
N ASN A 643 -19.35 25.92 17.21
CA ASN A 643 -20.26 25.61 18.32
C ASN A 643 -19.81 26.14 19.69
N GLU A 644 -18.60 26.70 19.80
CA GLU A 644 -18.18 27.43 21.02
C GLU A 644 -18.83 28.81 21.11
N GLU A 645 -19.26 29.36 19.98
CA GLU A 645 -19.90 30.68 19.92
C GLU A 645 -21.43 30.59 20.06
N PRO A 646 -22.07 31.61 20.66
CA PRO A 646 -23.51 31.60 20.93
C PRO A 646 -24.37 31.65 19.66
N GLU A 647 -23.88 32.30 18.60
CA GLU A 647 -24.58 32.41 17.32
C GLU A 647 -23.67 32.09 16.13
N VAL A 648 -24.16 31.24 15.23
CA VAL A 648 -23.46 30.89 14.00
C VAL A 648 -23.80 31.94 12.93
N THR A 649 -22.90 32.88 12.71
CA THR A 649 -23.04 33.94 11.68
C THR A 649 -22.08 33.72 10.51
N GLU A 650 -22.37 34.30 9.34
CA GLU A 650 -21.44 34.27 8.20
C GLU A 650 -20.08 34.91 8.52
N ALA A 651 -20.08 35.98 9.33
CA ALA A 651 -18.86 36.64 9.78
C ALA A 651 -17.99 35.72 10.65
N LEU A 652 -18.62 34.96 11.56
CA LEU A 652 -17.92 33.96 12.36
C LEU A 652 -17.30 32.87 11.47
N LYS A 653 -18.09 32.29 10.56
CA LYS A 653 -17.62 31.25 9.64
C LYS A 653 -16.44 31.76 8.80
N ALA A 654 -16.52 32.99 8.30
CA ALA A 654 -15.44 33.62 7.56
C ALA A 654 -14.17 33.78 8.43
N SER A 655 -14.30 34.26 9.66
CA SER A 655 -13.17 34.45 10.58
C SER A 655 -12.47 33.14 10.94
N ILE A 656 -13.23 32.06 11.18
CA ILE A 656 -12.68 30.71 11.41
C ILE A 656 -11.99 30.18 10.14
N LYS A 657 -12.64 30.29 8.97
CA LYS A 657 -12.08 29.85 7.68
C LYS A 657 -10.80 30.61 7.30
N GLN A 658 -10.70 31.88 7.67
CA GLN A 658 -9.52 32.73 7.48
C GLN A 658 -8.47 32.56 8.58
N GLN A 659 -8.78 31.80 9.63
CA GLN A 659 -7.92 31.54 10.79
C GLN A 659 -7.46 32.82 11.49
N GLU A 660 -8.41 33.70 11.78
CA GLU A 660 -8.17 34.97 12.47
C GLU A 660 -8.25 34.84 13.99
N GLY A 661 -7.52 35.72 14.68
CA GLY A 661 -7.54 35.79 16.14
C GLY A 661 -7.19 34.45 16.80
N LYS A 662 -8.14 33.93 17.58
CA LYS A 662 -7.98 32.67 18.34
C LYS A 662 -8.08 31.41 17.45
N TYR A 663 -8.57 31.51 16.22
CA TYR A 663 -8.85 30.36 15.35
C TYR A 663 -7.66 29.93 14.47
N ASN A 664 -6.43 30.08 14.96
CA ASN A 664 -5.19 29.86 14.19
C ASN A 664 -4.55 28.50 14.47
N TRP A 665 -5.29 27.40 14.23
CA TRP A 665 -4.78 26.04 14.50
C TRP A 665 -3.91 25.48 13.38
N PHE A 666 -4.15 25.89 12.13
CA PHE A 666 -3.44 25.43 10.94
C PHE A 666 -2.71 26.62 10.31
N ALA A 667 -1.74 27.19 11.04
CA ALA A 667 -1.04 28.41 10.64
C ALA A 667 -0.50 28.38 9.20
N GLN A 668 -0.10 27.21 8.71
CA GLN A 668 0.39 26.99 7.34
C GLN A 668 -0.67 27.13 6.25
N LEU A 669 -1.95 27.01 6.59
CA LEU A 669 -3.09 27.19 5.68
C LEU A 669 -3.62 28.63 5.65
N ARG A 670 -3.15 29.50 6.56
CA ARG A 670 -3.64 30.87 6.70
C ARG A 670 -3.47 31.69 5.42
N GLY A 671 -4.48 32.49 5.08
CA GLY A 671 -4.46 33.41 3.94
C GLY A 671 -4.51 32.78 2.55
N SER A 672 -4.49 31.45 2.43
CA SER A 672 -4.43 30.76 1.13
C SER A 672 -5.80 30.28 0.60
N GLY A 673 -6.87 30.45 1.38
CA GLY A 673 -8.20 29.88 1.09
C GLY A 673 -8.24 28.34 1.15
N THR A 674 -7.15 27.71 1.58
CA THR A 674 -6.96 26.26 1.51
C THR A 674 -7.85 25.51 2.52
N LEU A 675 -8.08 26.09 3.71
CA LEU A 675 -9.03 25.53 4.68
C LEU A 675 -10.45 25.54 4.10
N THR A 676 -10.90 26.64 3.50
CA THR A 676 -12.20 26.73 2.83
C THR A 676 -12.35 25.63 1.77
N LYS A 677 -11.36 25.47 0.88
CA LYS A 677 -11.38 24.39 -0.14
C LYS A 677 -11.46 22.99 0.47
N SER A 678 -10.84 22.78 1.63
CA SER A 678 -10.86 21.49 2.34
C SER A 678 -12.24 21.20 2.95
N LEU A 679 -12.86 22.22 3.55
CA LEU A 679 -14.23 22.15 4.07
C LEU A 679 -15.23 21.94 2.92
N ASP A 680 -15.13 22.69 1.82
CA ASP A 680 -16.00 22.54 0.66
C ASP A 680 -15.95 21.14 0.07
N ARG A 681 -14.76 20.52 0.01
CA ARG A 681 -14.61 19.11 -0.37
C ARG A 681 -15.33 18.17 0.61
N ALA A 682 -15.21 18.40 1.91
CA ALA A 682 -15.90 17.60 2.91
C ALA A 682 -17.43 17.72 2.80
N TRP A 683 -17.95 18.93 2.54
CA TRP A 683 -19.38 19.17 2.32
C TRP A 683 -19.86 18.44 1.06
N LYS A 684 -19.08 18.48 -0.02
CA LYS A 684 -19.39 17.74 -1.25
C LYS A 684 -19.43 16.23 -1.02
N VAL A 685 -18.53 15.68 -0.21
CA VAL A 685 -18.54 14.26 0.17
C VAL A 685 -19.78 13.92 1.01
N TRP A 686 -20.12 14.78 1.97
CA TRP A 686 -21.33 14.64 2.78
C TRP A 686 -22.58 14.60 1.90
N ASP A 687 -22.74 15.58 1.02
CA ASP A 687 -23.88 15.71 0.13
C ASP A 687 -24.00 14.47 -0.80
N ALA A 688 -22.89 13.93 -1.29
CA ALA A 688 -22.88 12.73 -2.11
C ALA A 688 -23.37 11.49 -1.36
N LEU A 689 -22.89 11.26 -0.13
CA LEU A 689 -23.36 10.13 0.67
C LEU A 689 -24.81 10.32 1.11
N TYR A 690 -25.21 11.55 1.47
CA TYR A 690 -26.59 11.85 1.82
C TYR A 690 -27.53 11.58 0.64
N ALA A 691 -27.17 11.99 -0.57
CA ALA A 691 -27.95 11.70 -1.78
C ALA A 691 -28.18 10.20 -2.00
N ALA A 692 -27.20 9.35 -1.72
CA ALA A 692 -27.38 7.89 -1.76
C ALA A 692 -28.39 7.39 -0.73
N THR A 693 -28.43 7.97 0.48
CA THR A 693 -29.41 7.57 1.52
C THR A 693 -30.86 7.88 1.14
N LEU A 694 -31.06 8.83 0.23
CA LEU A 694 -32.39 9.24 -0.26
C LEU A 694 -32.93 8.33 -1.37
N VAL A 695 -32.11 7.42 -1.92
CA VAL A 695 -32.56 6.54 -3.02
C VAL A 695 -33.55 5.49 -2.49
N PRO A 696 -34.79 5.43 -3.03
CA PRO A 696 -35.82 4.52 -2.54
C PRO A 696 -35.39 3.05 -2.53
N GLY A 697 -35.67 2.36 -1.42
CA GLY A 697 -35.34 0.94 -1.22
C GLY A 697 -33.89 0.67 -0.79
N THR A 698 -33.07 1.71 -0.62
CA THR A 698 -31.68 1.54 -0.16
C THR A 698 -31.69 1.37 1.36
N GLU A 699 -31.34 0.19 1.84
CA GLU A 699 -31.28 -0.10 3.27
C GLU A 699 -30.01 0.47 3.90
N VAL A 700 -30.11 1.70 4.44
CA VAL A 700 -29.01 2.36 5.16
C VAL A 700 -29.26 2.29 6.66
N LYS A 701 -28.35 1.65 7.41
CA LYS A 701 -28.47 1.38 8.85
C LYS A 701 -28.78 2.64 9.70
N GLU A 702 -28.20 3.78 9.35
CA GLU A 702 -28.30 5.04 10.09
C GLU A 702 -29.04 6.13 9.29
N ALA A 703 -29.96 5.77 8.38
CA ALA A 703 -30.63 6.71 7.48
C ALA A 703 -31.27 7.91 8.19
N LYS A 704 -31.90 7.68 9.35
CA LYS A 704 -32.53 8.74 10.15
C LYS A 704 -31.50 9.73 10.70
N LEU A 705 -30.38 9.23 11.22
CA LEU A 705 -29.29 10.04 11.74
C LEU A 705 -28.70 10.92 10.63
N PHE A 706 -28.55 10.40 9.42
CA PHE A 706 -28.09 11.20 8.27
C PHE A 706 -28.99 12.42 8.00
N SER A 707 -30.31 12.25 8.04
CA SER A 707 -31.26 13.37 7.88
C SER A 707 -31.16 14.38 9.02
N GLU A 708 -31.14 13.93 10.27
CA GLU A 708 -31.02 14.81 11.46
C GLU A 708 -29.71 15.62 11.43
N VAL A 709 -28.59 14.97 11.07
CA VAL A 709 -27.28 15.60 10.97
C VAL A 709 -27.20 16.57 9.79
N ASN A 710 -27.87 16.26 8.66
CA ASN A 710 -27.91 17.15 7.50
C ASN A 710 -28.62 18.48 7.83
N GLU A 711 -29.74 18.42 8.55
CA GLU A 711 -30.42 19.63 9.05
C GLU A 711 -29.53 20.42 10.02
N TRP A 712 -28.84 19.73 10.93
CA TRP A 712 -27.91 20.36 11.87
C TRP A 712 -26.70 21.02 11.19
N LEU A 713 -26.17 20.43 10.12
CA LEU A 713 -25.02 20.93 9.37
C LEU A 713 -25.37 22.15 8.51
N SER A 714 -26.60 22.24 7.99
CA SER A 714 -27.04 23.28 7.06
C SER A 714 -26.68 24.73 7.49
N PRO A 715 -26.99 25.20 8.71
CA PRO A 715 -26.61 26.56 9.13
C PRO A 715 -25.10 26.73 9.41
N ARG A 716 -24.35 25.63 9.56
CA ARG A 716 -22.95 25.62 10.01
C ARG A 716 -21.94 25.58 8.87
N ARG A 717 -22.33 25.16 7.67
CA ARG A 717 -21.40 25.02 6.53
C ARG A 717 -21.03 26.34 5.85
#